data_AF-A0A7C9J1D4-F1
#
_entry.id   AF-A0A7C9J1D4-F1
#
_cell.length_a   1.000
_cell.length_b   1.000
_cell.length_c   1.000
_cell.angle_alpha   90.00
_cell.angle_beta   90.00
_cell.angle_gamma   90.00
#
_symmetry.space_group_name_H-M   'P 1'
#
loop_
_entity.id
_entity.type
_entity.pdbx_description
1 polymer ?
#
loop_
_entity_poly.entity_id
_entity_poly.type
_entity_poly.pdbx_seq_one_letter_code
_entity_poly.pdbx_strand_id
1 'polypeptide(L)'
;MKPIDEPATLLATLDPAAGRAERHLWLIALIDWLRGPEADVPATLKRLGALLDAAEADPDWLARWRLWWRRFRQDVDLAPLLADFGFASQSAFMTELGHRIRHKLLPSSPVTTDMTELFGLLFHDPLDARWLGALSARQLERLGALLGSEPDLPAESRGAPASRLSDWEQTLIDALSFCIGQISATGFRPELRSRMSVEARQARSFLDLPMALENFRRAAAAQGVASAEAQAQLPELHRLLDLARQAAYSVYAHLEEHGISVGIVFRLRQLRERVLRATTLLDCLLSEQRPRTTARFIGQLVQVGHESRSIRALVASSTQLTAARVAERSAESGEHYITRNWDEYRDMLLRAGGGGAVLGFTTWFKFLLGGLALSAFWSGLAAGLNYAAAFVLIQLLHLTVATKQPAVTAPAMVAKLRDLRSREGVLRFVDEVAHLFRSQVAAIIGNLALVAPVVALISAVLWLMTDAPMLTPEKARHVLDSHQLLGPTLLFAAVTGLLLFASSIVAGWVENWFVLHKLDSAIAYHPSITGRLGQRLAQRCSHFMRTHISGLAANISLGLMLGLVPAIAGFFGLELEVRHVTLVMGQLTAAVMALGWTVWLEPAFWSALAAMLLVGPINLAVSFYLAFRLALKARSVSDVNRQRIQGAIRHRLRRAPLSFLWPVSAQQETQAHADVDIAPPETHEDEPPDGRV
;
A
#
# COMPACT_ATOMS: atom_id res chain seq x y z
N MET A 1 -2.44 -36.32 20.48
CA MET A 1 -1.48 -37.42 20.75
C MET A 1 -0.66 -37.03 21.98
N LYS A 2 -0.30 -37.99 22.85
CA LYS A 2 0.74 -37.76 23.88
C LYS A 2 2.08 -37.43 23.18
N PRO A 3 2.97 -36.60 23.77
CA PRO A 3 4.28 -36.34 23.20
C PRO A 3 5.02 -37.67 23.07
N ILE A 4 5.42 -38.01 21.85
CA ILE A 4 6.23 -39.19 21.54
C ILE A 4 7.68 -38.71 21.56
N ASP A 5 8.47 -39.10 22.56
CA ASP A 5 9.84 -38.60 22.68
C ASP A 5 10.85 -39.39 21.83
N GLU A 6 10.57 -40.67 21.53
CA GLU A 6 11.48 -41.55 20.78
C GLU A 6 11.11 -41.68 19.29
N PRO A 7 12.10 -41.57 18.36
CA PRO A 7 11.85 -41.71 16.92
C PRO A 7 11.29 -43.09 16.55
N ALA A 8 11.76 -44.15 17.20
CA ALA A 8 11.31 -45.53 16.93
C ALA A 8 9.80 -45.71 17.19
N THR A 9 9.27 -45.05 18.22
CA THR A 9 7.84 -45.11 18.56
C THR A 9 6.99 -44.42 17.49
N LEU A 10 7.46 -43.29 16.96
CA LEU A 10 6.77 -42.58 15.86
C LEU A 10 6.82 -43.41 14.55
N LEU A 11 7.99 -43.95 14.22
CA LEU A 11 8.19 -44.77 13.02
C LEU A 11 7.32 -46.04 13.04
N ALA A 12 7.15 -46.66 14.21
CA ALA A 12 6.31 -47.85 14.39
C ALA A 12 4.82 -47.62 14.07
N THR A 13 4.34 -46.38 14.23
CA THR A 13 2.93 -46.01 13.95
C THR A 13 2.63 -45.76 12.46
N LEU A 14 3.63 -45.87 11.58
CA LEU A 14 3.43 -45.71 10.14
C LEU A 14 2.60 -46.88 9.59
N ASP A 15 1.36 -46.57 9.20
CA ASP A 15 0.46 -47.51 8.52
C ASP A 15 0.18 -47.03 7.08
N PRO A 16 0.69 -47.74 6.05
CA PRO A 16 0.38 -47.45 4.66
C PRO A 16 -1.10 -47.63 4.29
N ALA A 17 -1.83 -48.50 4.99
CA ALA A 17 -3.24 -48.84 4.74
C ALA A 17 -4.24 -47.91 5.43
N ALA A 18 -3.76 -47.04 6.32
CA ALA A 18 -4.56 -46.07 7.01
C ALA A 18 -5.32 -45.12 6.06
N GLY A 19 -6.44 -44.58 6.57
CA GLY A 19 -7.23 -43.60 5.86
C GLY A 19 -6.39 -42.35 5.50
N ARG A 20 -6.80 -41.60 4.48
CA ARG A 20 -6.06 -40.38 4.04
C ARG A 20 -5.81 -39.41 5.20
N ALA A 21 -6.84 -39.18 6.02
CA ALA A 21 -6.76 -38.30 7.18
C ALA A 21 -5.65 -38.72 8.15
N GLU A 22 -5.60 -40.02 8.48
CA GLU A 22 -4.63 -40.59 9.41
C GLU A 22 -3.21 -40.52 8.86
N ARG A 23 -3.03 -40.78 7.55
CA ARG A 23 -1.73 -40.61 6.88
C ARG A 23 -1.24 -39.16 6.95
N HIS A 24 -2.13 -38.19 6.73
CA HIS A 24 -1.79 -36.77 6.84
C HIS A 24 -1.50 -36.35 8.29
N LEU A 25 -2.27 -36.84 9.25
CA LEU A 25 -2.03 -36.59 10.67
C LEU A 25 -0.69 -37.18 11.12
N TRP A 26 -0.31 -38.36 10.63
CA TRP A 26 1.00 -38.94 10.88
C TRP A 26 2.13 -38.06 10.32
N LEU A 27 1.96 -37.51 9.11
CA LEU A 27 2.95 -36.59 8.52
C LEU A 27 3.05 -35.27 9.30
N ILE A 28 1.92 -34.71 9.76
CA ILE A 28 1.90 -33.53 10.63
C ILE A 28 2.62 -33.83 11.94
N ALA A 29 2.32 -34.96 12.59
CA ALA A 29 2.98 -35.38 13.82
C ALA A 29 4.48 -35.59 13.63
N LEU A 30 4.93 -36.06 12.46
CA LEU A 30 6.34 -36.20 12.12
C LEU A 30 7.05 -34.85 12.05
N ILE A 31 6.48 -33.86 11.37
CA ILE A 31 7.09 -32.52 11.29
C ILE A 31 7.07 -31.83 12.67
N ASP A 32 5.99 -31.98 13.43
CA ASP A 32 5.89 -31.44 14.79
C ASP A 32 6.92 -32.08 15.72
N TRP A 33 7.15 -33.39 15.60
CA TRP A 33 8.20 -34.10 16.34
C TRP A 33 9.60 -33.61 15.96
N LEU A 34 9.85 -33.37 14.66
CA LEU A 34 11.13 -32.81 14.19
C LEU A 34 11.38 -31.42 14.78
N ARG A 35 10.38 -30.54 14.82
CA ARG A 35 10.48 -29.21 15.46
C ARG A 35 10.74 -29.31 16.95
N GLY A 36 10.05 -30.22 17.64
CA GLY A 36 10.14 -30.34 19.09
C GLY A 36 9.44 -29.21 19.86
N PRO A 37 9.59 -29.19 21.19
CA PRO A 37 8.86 -28.26 22.06
C PRO A 37 9.37 -26.81 21.96
N GLU A 38 10.65 -26.63 21.64
CA GLU A 38 11.27 -25.35 21.35
C GLU A 38 11.82 -25.38 19.92
N ALA A 39 11.47 -24.39 19.12
CA ALA A 39 11.88 -24.30 17.72
C ALA A 39 13.36 -23.88 17.62
N ASP A 40 14.25 -24.85 17.76
CA ASP A 40 15.70 -24.70 17.63
C ASP A 40 16.25 -25.47 16.43
N VAL A 41 17.00 -24.78 15.56
CA VAL A 41 17.49 -25.34 14.29
C VAL A 41 18.50 -26.49 14.54
N PRO A 42 19.57 -26.31 15.33
CA PRO A 42 20.46 -27.41 15.71
C PRO A 42 19.74 -28.63 16.30
N ALA A 43 18.80 -28.42 17.23
CA ALA A 43 18.03 -29.53 17.81
C ALA A 43 17.20 -30.28 16.75
N THR A 44 16.54 -29.54 15.85
CA THR A 44 15.75 -30.12 14.74
C THR A 44 16.63 -30.96 13.82
N LEU A 45 17.81 -30.45 13.44
CA LEU A 45 18.77 -31.18 12.60
C LEU A 45 19.28 -32.45 13.27
N LYS A 46 19.49 -32.44 14.59
CA LYS A 46 19.87 -33.63 15.37
C LYS A 46 18.77 -34.67 15.40
N ARG A 47 17.51 -34.24 15.62
CA ARG A 47 16.33 -35.12 15.58
C ARG A 47 16.15 -35.77 14.21
N LEU A 48 16.33 -35.00 13.14
CA LEU A 48 16.30 -35.51 11.77
C LEU A 48 17.39 -36.56 11.55
N GLY A 49 18.62 -36.32 12.02
CA GLY A 49 19.70 -37.31 11.97
C GLY A 49 19.31 -38.63 12.64
N ALA A 50 18.82 -38.56 13.88
CA ALA A 50 18.38 -39.73 14.64
C ALA A 50 17.20 -40.48 13.98
N LEU A 51 16.27 -39.75 13.37
CA LEU A 51 15.17 -40.34 12.61
C LEU A 51 15.68 -41.11 11.39
N LEU A 52 16.60 -40.52 10.62
CA LEU A 52 17.20 -41.17 9.45
C LEU A 52 18.00 -42.42 9.85
N ASP A 53 18.74 -42.35 10.96
CA ASP A 53 19.51 -43.49 11.49
C ASP A 53 18.58 -44.65 11.91
N ALA A 54 17.47 -44.34 12.59
CA ALA A 54 16.47 -45.34 12.97
C ALA A 54 15.72 -45.92 11.75
N ALA A 55 15.40 -45.10 10.76
CA ALA A 55 14.75 -45.51 9.51
C ALA A 55 15.63 -46.46 8.67
N GLU A 56 16.92 -46.17 8.55
CA GLU A 56 17.85 -47.00 7.78
C GLU A 56 18.20 -48.32 8.47
N ALA A 57 18.06 -48.38 9.80
CA ALA A 57 18.28 -49.59 10.60
C ALA A 57 17.13 -50.61 10.53
N ASP A 58 15.93 -50.22 10.05
CA ASP A 58 14.73 -51.06 9.99
C ASP A 58 14.27 -51.29 8.53
N PRO A 59 14.63 -52.43 7.90
CA PRO A 59 14.22 -52.78 6.55
C PRO A 59 12.69 -52.89 6.36
N ASP A 60 11.97 -53.36 7.38
CA ASP A 60 10.51 -53.52 7.33
C ASP A 60 9.83 -52.16 7.36
N TRP A 61 10.38 -51.20 8.11
CA TRP A 61 9.94 -49.81 8.05
C TRP A 61 10.17 -49.20 6.67
N LEU A 62 11.34 -49.41 6.04
CA LEU A 62 11.63 -48.89 4.69
C LEU A 62 10.62 -49.41 3.65
N ALA A 63 10.23 -50.69 3.73
CA ALA A 63 9.20 -51.26 2.87
C ALA A 63 7.84 -50.58 3.07
N ARG A 64 7.42 -50.37 4.32
CA ARG A 64 6.18 -49.64 4.66
C ARG A 64 6.23 -48.18 4.19
N TRP A 65 7.35 -47.49 4.41
CA TRP A 65 7.58 -46.12 3.95
C TRP A 65 7.44 -45.98 2.45
N ARG A 66 8.07 -46.88 1.68
CA ARG A 66 7.96 -46.86 0.21
C ARG A 66 6.53 -47.05 -0.28
N LEU A 67 5.77 -47.95 0.36
CA LEU A 67 4.35 -48.15 0.04
C LEU A 67 3.52 -46.91 0.40
N TRP A 68 3.75 -46.34 1.59
CA TRP A 68 3.09 -45.12 2.05
C TRP A 68 3.37 -43.94 1.12
N TRP A 69 4.64 -43.72 0.75
CA TRP A 69 5.09 -42.64 -0.12
C TRP A 69 4.51 -42.77 -1.53
N ARG A 70 4.46 -44.00 -2.06
CA ARG A 70 3.82 -44.26 -3.36
C ARG A 70 2.33 -43.92 -3.34
N ARG A 71 1.60 -44.33 -2.30
CA ARG A 71 0.18 -43.99 -2.13
C ARG A 71 -0.03 -42.49 -1.95
N PHE A 72 0.81 -41.84 -1.16
CA PHE A 72 0.77 -40.39 -0.97
C PHE A 72 0.91 -39.64 -2.30
N ARG A 73 1.90 -40.00 -3.15
CA ARG A 73 2.07 -39.40 -4.48
C ARG A 73 0.95 -39.70 -5.48
N GLN A 74 0.20 -40.80 -5.30
CA GLN A 74 -0.97 -41.11 -6.12
C GLN A 74 -2.21 -40.32 -5.69
N ASP A 75 -2.33 -40.04 -4.40
CA ASP A 75 -3.48 -39.33 -3.81
C ASP A 75 -3.37 -37.81 -3.89
N VAL A 76 -2.14 -37.29 -4.01
CA VAL A 76 -1.84 -35.87 -3.87
C VAL A 76 -0.98 -35.39 -5.04
N ASP A 77 -1.48 -34.38 -5.76
CA ASP A 77 -0.74 -33.75 -6.85
C ASP A 77 0.24 -32.71 -6.30
N LEU A 78 1.54 -32.96 -6.50
CA LEU A 78 2.62 -32.09 -6.05
C LEU A 78 2.86 -30.93 -7.02
N ALA A 79 2.50 -31.06 -8.30
CA ALA A 79 2.81 -30.03 -9.29
C ALA A 79 2.12 -28.68 -8.99
N PRO A 80 0.84 -28.63 -8.56
CA PRO A 80 0.19 -27.39 -8.10
C PRO A 80 0.85 -26.79 -6.86
N LEU A 81 1.39 -27.59 -5.92
CA LEU A 81 2.17 -27.04 -4.80
C LEU A 81 3.40 -26.30 -5.32
N LEU A 82 4.18 -26.94 -6.18
CA LEU A 82 5.44 -26.35 -6.66
C LEU A 82 5.17 -25.14 -7.58
N ALA A 83 4.11 -25.19 -8.37
CA ALA A 83 3.74 -24.10 -9.27
C ALA A 83 3.02 -22.97 -8.53
N ASP A 84 1.86 -23.26 -7.93
CA ASP A 84 0.84 -22.29 -7.52
C ASP A 84 0.91 -21.88 -6.05
N PHE A 85 1.61 -22.63 -5.19
CA PHE A 85 1.66 -22.31 -3.77
C PHE A 85 2.27 -20.94 -3.51
N GLY A 86 1.53 -20.14 -2.72
CA GLY A 86 1.90 -18.77 -2.37
C GLY A 86 1.40 -17.69 -3.33
N PHE A 87 0.89 -18.07 -4.50
CA PHE A 87 0.22 -17.15 -5.41
C PHE A 87 -1.26 -17.02 -5.07
N ALA A 88 -1.84 -15.83 -5.22
CA ALA A 88 -3.27 -15.66 -5.04
C ALA A 88 -4.05 -16.40 -6.13
N SER A 89 -5.03 -17.19 -5.72
CA SER A 89 -5.90 -18.00 -6.59
C SER A 89 -6.72 -17.16 -7.55
N GLN A 90 -6.97 -15.89 -7.20
CA GLN A 90 -7.62 -14.92 -8.07
C GLN A 90 -6.82 -13.65 -8.21
N SER A 91 -6.89 -13.09 -9.40
CA SER A 91 -6.08 -11.98 -9.85
C SER A 91 -6.71 -10.61 -9.50
N ALA A 92 -7.34 -10.55 -8.33
CA ALA A 92 -7.99 -9.37 -7.76
C ALA A 92 -7.70 -9.26 -6.26
N PHE A 93 -7.20 -8.10 -5.84
CA PHE A 93 -6.81 -7.81 -4.46
C PHE A 93 -7.94 -8.06 -3.44
N MET A 94 -9.17 -7.66 -3.75
CA MET A 94 -10.33 -7.84 -2.85
C MET A 94 -10.66 -9.31 -2.60
N THR A 95 -10.57 -10.15 -3.63
CA THR A 95 -10.82 -11.59 -3.47
C THR A 95 -9.74 -12.23 -2.60
N GLU A 96 -8.47 -11.87 -2.81
CA GLU A 96 -7.36 -12.37 -2.01
C GLU A 96 -7.45 -11.92 -0.55
N LEU A 97 -7.88 -10.68 -0.31
CA LEU A 97 -8.16 -10.19 1.04
C LEU A 97 -9.25 -11.02 1.74
N GLY A 98 -10.37 -11.25 1.05
CA GLY A 98 -11.45 -12.12 1.54
C GLY A 98 -11.00 -13.55 1.80
N HIS A 99 -10.16 -14.10 0.92
CA HIS A 99 -9.58 -15.43 1.06
C HIS A 99 -8.73 -15.56 2.33
N ARG A 100 -7.82 -14.59 2.58
CA ARG A 100 -6.99 -14.56 3.79
C ARG A 100 -7.80 -14.37 5.07
N ILE A 101 -8.85 -13.55 5.04
CA ILE A 101 -9.76 -13.39 6.18
C ILE A 101 -10.47 -14.70 6.48
N ARG A 102 -11.02 -15.36 5.47
CA ARG A 102 -11.70 -16.65 5.61
C ARG A 102 -10.77 -17.72 6.19
N HIS A 103 -9.53 -17.83 5.70
CA HIS A 103 -8.55 -18.77 6.22
C HIS A 103 -8.11 -18.50 7.66
N LYS A 104 -8.21 -17.26 8.13
CA LYS A 104 -7.94 -16.92 9.53
C LYS A 104 -9.11 -17.25 10.46
N LEU A 105 -10.33 -17.24 9.95
CA LEU A 105 -11.54 -17.46 10.73
C LEU A 105 -12.00 -18.92 10.72
N LEU A 106 -11.69 -19.69 9.67
CA LEU A 106 -12.12 -21.07 9.50
C LEU A 106 -10.96 -22.06 9.69
N PRO A 107 -11.17 -23.18 10.39
CA PRO A 107 -10.17 -24.24 10.52
C PRO A 107 -9.96 -24.97 9.18
N SER A 108 -8.71 -25.33 8.89
CA SER A 108 -8.36 -26.17 7.72
C SER A 108 -8.55 -27.65 8.02
N SER A 109 -8.95 -28.45 7.02
CA SER A 109 -9.15 -29.90 7.16
C SER A 109 -7.91 -30.68 6.72
N PRO A 110 -7.43 -31.67 7.50
CA PRO A 110 -6.39 -32.59 7.05
C PRO A 110 -6.89 -33.59 5.99
N VAL A 111 -8.21 -33.68 5.78
CA VAL A 111 -8.83 -34.53 4.74
C VAL A 111 -8.88 -33.76 3.42
N THR A 112 -7.73 -33.61 2.78
CA THR A 112 -7.59 -32.84 1.54
C THR A 112 -6.80 -33.62 0.49
N THR A 113 -7.09 -33.46 -0.79
CA THR A 113 -6.20 -33.88 -1.89
C THR A 113 -5.32 -32.72 -2.35
N ASP A 114 -5.58 -31.52 -1.85
CA ASP A 114 -4.85 -30.31 -2.20
C ASP A 114 -3.58 -30.23 -1.36
N MET A 115 -2.44 -30.44 -2.02
CA MET A 115 -1.14 -30.33 -1.37
C MET A 115 -0.88 -28.93 -0.80
N THR A 116 -1.49 -27.88 -1.35
CA THR A 116 -1.32 -26.52 -0.85
C THR A 116 -1.91 -26.35 0.56
N GLU A 117 -3.08 -26.94 0.81
CA GLU A 117 -3.72 -26.95 2.13
C GLU A 117 -2.90 -27.78 3.12
N LEU A 118 -2.48 -28.99 2.72
CA LEU A 118 -1.69 -29.88 3.57
C LEU A 118 -0.33 -29.28 3.91
N PHE A 119 0.38 -28.72 2.93
CA PHE A 119 1.68 -28.08 3.14
C PHE A 119 1.59 -26.94 4.16
N GLY A 120 0.48 -26.20 4.14
CA GLY A 120 0.19 -25.19 5.13
C GLY A 120 0.02 -25.73 6.55
N LEU A 121 -0.56 -26.92 6.71
CA LEU A 121 -0.68 -27.60 8.00
C LEU A 121 0.66 -28.17 8.49
N LEU A 122 1.46 -28.70 7.57
CA LEU A 122 2.78 -29.27 7.85
C LEU A 122 3.79 -28.21 8.32
N PHE A 123 3.86 -27.09 7.61
CA PHE A 123 4.85 -26.03 7.86
C PHE A 123 4.17 -24.77 8.40
N HIS A 124 3.67 -24.86 9.63
CA HIS A 124 2.94 -23.78 10.27
C HIS A 124 3.83 -22.84 11.10
N ASP A 125 5.14 -23.10 11.22
CA ASP A 125 6.08 -22.24 11.94
C ASP A 125 7.02 -21.50 10.95
N PRO A 126 7.26 -20.18 11.08
CA PRO A 126 8.20 -19.46 10.22
C PRO A 126 9.66 -19.97 10.30
N LEU A 127 10.04 -20.60 11.42
CA LEU A 127 11.36 -21.19 11.61
C LEU A 127 11.57 -22.46 10.76
N ASP A 128 10.50 -23.02 10.19
CA ASP A 128 10.60 -24.20 9.33
C ASP A 128 11.49 -23.97 8.10
N ALA A 129 11.43 -22.77 7.53
CA ALA A 129 12.28 -22.39 6.40
C ALA A 129 13.78 -22.38 6.78
N ARG A 130 14.11 -22.09 8.06
CA ARG A 130 15.50 -21.97 8.52
C ARG A 130 16.17 -23.32 8.65
N TRP A 131 15.50 -24.32 9.22
CA TRP A 131 16.10 -25.65 9.36
C TRP A 131 16.18 -26.39 8.01
N LEU A 132 15.19 -26.20 7.13
CA LEU A 132 15.23 -26.72 5.75
C LEU A 132 16.44 -26.17 4.97
N GLY A 133 16.74 -24.88 5.14
CA GLY A 133 17.92 -24.25 4.53
C GLY A 133 19.25 -24.66 5.17
N ALA A 134 19.23 -25.23 6.38
CA ALA A 134 20.42 -25.64 7.15
C ALA A 134 20.77 -27.14 7.01
N LEU A 135 20.01 -27.90 6.21
CA LEU A 135 20.25 -29.32 5.97
C LEU A 135 21.64 -29.54 5.35
N SER A 136 22.41 -30.47 5.93
CA SER A 136 23.72 -30.87 5.40
C SER A 136 23.59 -31.68 4.11
N ALA A 137 24.63 -31.67 3.27
CA ALA A 137 24.65 -32.45 2.03
C ALA A 137 24.35 -33.95 2.28
N ARG A 138 24.94 -34.51 3.34
CA ARG A 138 24.69 -35.91 3.75
C ARG A 138 23.23 -36.17 4.12
N GLN A 139 22.58 -35.27 4.86
CA GLN A 139 21.17 -35.43 5.20
C GLN A 139 20.27 -35.34 3.97
N LEU A 140 20.60 -34.44 3.04
CA LEU A 140 19.86 -34.27 1.79
C LEU A 140 19.97 -35.48 0.86
N GLU A 141 21.14 -36.10 0.77
CA GLU A 141 21.35 -37.34 0.01
C GLU A 141 20.53 -38.50 0.59
N ARG A 142 20.55 -38.67 1.93
CA ARG A 142 19.76 -39.69 2.63
C ARG A 142 18.26 -39.49 2.42
N LEU A 143 17.78 -38.26 2.55
CA LEU A 143 16.38 -37.91 2.25
C LEU A 143 16.03 -38.18 0.79
N GLY A 144 16.92 -37.84 -0.15
CA GLY A 144 16.74 -38.15 -1.57
C GLY A 144 16.61 -39.64 -1.84
N ALA A 145 17.42 -40.47 -1.18
CA ALA A 145 17.33 -41.93 -1.26
C ALA A 145 16.02 -42.50 -0.69
N LEU A 146 15.51 -41.92 0.40
CA LEU A 146 14.22 -42.31 0.99
C LEU A 146 13.00 -41.88 0.14
N LEU A 147 13.11 -40.77 -0.59
CA LEU A 147 12.03 -40.20 -1.40
C LEU A 147 12.05 -40.67 -2.86
N GLY A 148 13.19 -41.20 -3.33
CA GLY A 148 13.36 -41.74 -4.66
C GLY A 148 12.53 -43.00 -4.91
N SER A 149 12.14 -43.21 -6.16
CA SER A 149 11.58 -44.49 -6.63
C SER A 149 12.72 -45.50 -6.82
N GLU A 150 12.48 -46.79 -6.52
CA GLU A 150 13.41 -47.87 -6.87
C GLU A 150 13.72 -47.86 -8.39
N PRO A 151 14.91 -48.30 -8.82
CA PRO A 151 15.13 -48.63 -10.21
C PRO A 151 14.11 -49.70 -10.62
N ASP A 152 13.40 -49.43 -11.71
CA ASP A 152 12.32 -50.27 -12.25
C ASP A 152 12.63 -51.77 -12.21
N LEU A 153 11.60 -52.56 -11.88
CA LEU A 153 11.51 -53.96 -12.31
C LEU A 153 11.87 -54.07 -13.80
N PRO A 154 12.51 -55.17 -14.25
CA PRO A 154 13.00 -55.33 -15.61
C PRO A 154 11.98 -54.93 -16.68
N ALA A 155 12.45 -54.19 -17.68
CA ALA A 155 11.69 -53.52 -18.74
C ALA A 155 10.78 -54.42 -19.62
N GLU A 156 10.68 -55.72 -19.35
CA GLU A 156 9.94 -56.68 -20.16
C GLU A 156 8.41 -56.60 -19.97
N SER A 157 7.91 -55.87 -18.97
CA SER A 157 6.47 -55.85 -18.63
C SER A 157 5.69 -54.61 -19.10
N ARG A 158 6.31 -53.60 -19.74
CA ARG A 158 5.62 -52.36 -20.16
C ARG A 158 5.78 -52.12 -21.66
N GLY A 159 4.77 -52.50 -22.46
CA GLY A 159 4.73 -52.34 -23.92
C GLY A 159 4.54 -50.91 -24.45
N ALA A 160 5.04 -49.89 -23.77
CA ALA A 160 5.05 -48.50 -24.23
C ALA A 160 6.47 -47.93 -24.07
N PRO A 161 6.93 -47.00 -24.94
CA PRO A 161 8.26 -46.41 -24.80
C PRO A 161 8.34 -45.71 -23.45
N ALA A 162 9.09 -46.28 -22.51
CA ALA A 162 9.24 -45.75 -21.17
C ALA A 162 9.94 -44.38 -21.26
N SER A 163 9.30 -43.32 -20.76
CA SER A 163 9.93 -42.02 -20.57
C SER A 163 11.21 -42.18 -19.77
N ARG A 164 12.31 -41.55 -20.20
CA ARG A 164 13.57 -41.56 -19.44
C ARG A 164 13.58 -40.60 -18.24
N LEU A 165 12.48 -39.89 -18.00
CA LEU A 165 12.32 -38.99 -16.86
C LEU A 165 11.90 -39.78 -15.62
N SER A 166 12.57 -39.52 -14.50
CA SER A 166 12.09 -39.93 -13.18
C SER A 166 10.76 -39.25 -12.82
N ASP A 167 9.98 -39.86 -11.91
CA ASP A 167 8.71 -39.30 -11.45
C ASP A 167 8.85 -37.86 -10.92
N TRP A 168 9.97 -37.55 -10.26
CA TRP A 168 10.25 -36.22 -9.74
C TRP A 168 10.54 -35.22 -10.86
N GLU A 169 11.31 -35.60 -11.87
CA GLU A 169 11.56 -34.76 -13.05
C GLU A 169 10.27 -34.50 -13.83
N GLN A 170 9.38 -35.49 -13.93
CA GLN A 170 8.04 -35.31 -14.52
C GLN A 170 7.23 -34.29 -13.70
N THR A 171 7.18 -34.44 -12.36
CA THR A 171 6.49 -33.50 -11.46
C THR A 171 7.00 -32.06 -11.62
N LEU A 172 8.33 -31.87 -11.74
CA LEU A 172 8.93 -30.55 -11.96
C LEU A 172 8.55 -29.96 -13.31
N ILE A 173 8.51 -30.77 -14.38
CA ILE A 173 8.09 -30.33 -15.72
C ILE A 173 6.60 -30.01 -15.76
N ASP A 174 5.76 -30.75 -15.04
CA ASP A 174 4.33 -30.46 -14.91
C ASP A 174 4.12 -29.14 -14.15
N ALA A 175 4.87 -28.92 -13.06
CA ALA A 175 4.86 -27.64 -12.33
C ALA A 175 5.34 -26.47 -13.21
N LEU A 176 6.36 -26.68 -14.04
CA LEU A 176 6.80 -25.70 -15.05
C LEU A 176 5.69 -25.41 -16.06
N SER A 177 4.96 -26.42 -16.50
CA SER A 177 3.85 -26.29 -17.44
C SER A 177 2.72 -25.46 -16.85
N PHE A 178 2.36 -25.66 -15.58
CA PHE A 178 1.41 -24.79 -14.87
C PHE A 178 1.91 -23.36 -14.75
N CYS A 179 3.17 -23.14 -14.35
CA CYS A 179 3.76 -21.79 -14.26
C CYS A 179 3.71 -21.07 -15.62
N ILE A 180 4.19 -21.72 -16.68
CA ILE A 180 4.24 -21.14 -18.02
C ILE A 180 2.84 -20.89 -18.58
N GLY A 181 1.90 -21.80 -18.37
CA GLY A 181 0.50 -21.60 -18.72
C GLY A 181 -0.09 -20.35 -18.08
N GLN A 182 0.18 -20.12 -16.79
CA GLN A 182 -0.28 -18.91 -16.08
C GLN A 182 0.44 -17.63 -16.53
N ILE A 183 1.74 -17.70 -16.82
CA ILE A 183 2.51 -16.58 -17.39
C ILE A 183 1.91 -16.16 -18.73
N SER A 184 1.67 -17.11 -19.63
CA SER A 184 1.05 -16.88 -20.93
C SER A 184 -0.37 -16.33 -20.80
N ALA A 185 -1.22 -16.98 -20.00
CA ALA A 185 -2.60 -16.53 -19.77
C ALA A 185 -2.65 -15.10 -19.21
N THR A 186 -1.74 -14.75 -18.30
CA THR A 186 -1.64 -13.39 -17.76
C THR A 186 -1.17 -12.40 -18.82
N GLY A 187 -0.14 -12.74 -19.60
CA GLY A 187 0.39 -11.89 -20.68
C GLY A 187 -0.61 -11.62 -21.82
N PHE A 188 -1.55 -12.53 -22.08
CA PHE A 188 -2.59 -12.35 -23.09
C PHE A 188 -3.78 -11.49 -22.66
N ARG A 189 -3.89 -11.16 -21.37
CA ARG A 189 -5.00 -10.35 -20.88
C ARG A 189 -5.03 -8.97 -21.55
N PRO A 190 -6.18 -8.52 -22.06
CA PRO A 190 -6.28 -7.23 -22.75
C PRO A 190 -5.75 -6.05 -21.92
N GLU A 191 -5.94 -6.10 -20.61
CA GLU A 191 -5.50 -5.05 -19.69
C GLU A 191 -3.97 -4.93 -19.62
N LEU A 192 -3.23 -6.02 -19.79
CA LEU A 192 -1.76 -5.97 -19.87
C LEU A 192 -1.31 -5.76 -21.31
N ARG A 193 -1.86 -6.52 -22.25
CA ARG A 193 -1.44 -6.54 -23.64
C ARG A 193 -1.57 -5.18 -24.32
N SER A 194 -2.64 -4.44 -24.05
CA SER A 194 -2.85 -3.09 -24.63
C SER A 194 -1.84 -2.04 -24.14
N ARG A 195 -1.16 -2.33 -23.02
CA ARG A 195 -0.23 -1.42 -22.33
C ARG A 195 1.24 -1.83 -22.48
N MET A 196 1.51 -2.96 -23.11
CA MET A 196 2.87 -3.40 -23.46
C MET A 196 3.45 -2.56 -24.58
N SER A 197 4.78 -2.42 -24.62
CA SER A 197 5.45 -1.77 -25.75
C SER A 197 5.17 -2.48 -27.08
N VAL A 198 5.40 -1.79 -28.19
CA VAL A 198 5.19 -2.35 -29.53
C VAL A 198 6.13 -3.54 -29.75
N GLU A 199 7.39 -3.39 -29.33
CA GLU A 199 8.45 -4.40 -29.42
C GLU A 199 8.07 -5.65 -28.61
N ALA A 200 7.60 -5.47 -27.37
CA ALA A 200 7.16 -6.56 -26.51
C ALA A 200 5.97 -7.33 -27.11
N ARG A 201 5.04 -6.64 -27.78
CA ARG A 201 3.90 -7.29 -28.48
C ARG A 201 4.34 -8.05 -29.72
N GLN A 202 5.32 -7.54 -30.46
CA GLN A 202 5.86 -8.16 -31.67
C GLN A 202 6.73 -9.38 -31.37
N ALA A 203 7.44 -9.39 -30.24
CA ALA A 203 8.30 -10.49 -29.82
C ALA A 203 7.54 -11.79 -29.51
N ARG A 204 6.20 -11.74 -29.35
CA ARG A 204 5.30 -12.90 -29.14
C ARG A 204 5.76 -13.90 -28.06
N SER A 205 6.55 -13.46 -27.08
CA SER A 205 7.18 -14.31 -26.06
C SER A 205 6.17 -15.18 -25.30
N PHE A 206 5.02 -14.62 -24.91
CA PHE A 206 3.95 -15.37 -24.21
C PHE A 206 3.32 -16.49 -25.06
N LEU A 207 3.37 -16.39 -26.39
CA LEU A 207 2.84 -17.40 -27.31
C LEU A 207 3.85 -18.53 -27.53
N ASP A 208 5.12 -18.18 -27.67
CA ASP A 208 6.16 -19.15 -28.01
C ASP A 208 6.68 -19.92 -26.78
N LEU A 209 6.52 -19.35 -25.57
CA LEU A 209 7.00 -19.93 -24.32
C LEU A 209 6.46 -21.34 -24.01
N PRO A 210 5.16 -21.64 -24.15
CA PRO A 210 4.65 -23.01 -24.00
C PRO A 210 5.23 -23.99 -25.02
N MET A 211 5.47 -23.55 -26.26
CA MET A 211 6.07 -24.42 -27.28
C MET A 211 7.53 -24.74 -26.97
N ALA A 212 8.29 -23.76 -26.48
CA ALA A 212 9.69 -23.98 -26.07
C ALA A 212 9.78 -24.99 -24.91
N LEU A 213 8.90 -24.90 -23.92
CA LEU A 213 8.81 -25.90 -22.84
C LEU A 213 8.48 -27.29 -23.37
N GLU A 214 7.52 -27.38 -24.29
CA GLU A 214 7.09 -28.65 -24.86
C GLU A 214 8.21 -29.32 -25.68
N ASN A 215 8.99 -28.54 -26.44
CA ASN A 215 10.17 -29.03 -27.16
C ASN A 215 11.22 -29.59 -26.18
N PHE A 216 11.50 -28.86 -25.10
CA PHE A 216 12.38 -29.34 -24.03
C PHE A 216 11.85 -30.63 -23.39
N ARG A 217 10.56 -30.68 -23.03
CA ARG A 217 9.92 -31.85 -22.42
C ARG A 217 10.04 -33.09 -23.31
N ARG A 218 9.78 -32.97 -24.61
CA ARG A 218 9.90 -34.11 -25.55
C ARG A 218 11.33 -34.61 -25.65
N ALA A 219 12.31 -33.71 -25.77
CA ALA A 219 13.72 -34.08 -25.82
C ALA A 219 14.16 -34.78 -24.52
N ALA A 220 13.78 -34.22 -23.37
CA ALA A 220 14.11 -34.77 -22.06
C ALA A 220 13.42 -36.12 -21.79
N ALA A 221 12.16 -36.29 -22.23
CA ALA A 221 11.43 -37.56 -22.13
C ALA A 221 12.05 -38.67 -22.99
N ALA A 222 12.52 -38.32 -24.20
CA ALA A 222 13.11 -39.28 -25.12
C ALA A 222 14.55 -39.68 -24.73
N GLN A 223 15.37 -38.70 -24.32
CA GLN A 223 16.82 -38.90 -24.18
C GLN A 223 17.37 -38.69 -22.78
N GLY A 224 16.57 -38.12 -21.86
CA GLY A 224 16.97 -37.72 -20.51
C GLY A 224 17.27 -36.22 -20.42
N VAL A 225 17.12 -35.65 -19.22
CA VAL A 225 17.31 -34.19 -18.97
C VAL A 225 18.73 -33.72 -19.31
N ALA A 226 19.73 -34.57 -19.08
CA ALA A 226 21.14 -34.24 -19.31
C ALA A 226 21.59 -34.40 -20.77
N SER A 227 20.73 -34.85 -21.69
CA SER A 227 21.12 -35.06 -23.09
C SER A 227 21.45 -33.76 -23.81
N ALA A 228 22.30 -33.83 -24.84
CA ALA A 228 22.67 -32.66 -25.64
C ALA A 228 21.44 -32.01 -26.31
N GLU A 229 20.47 -32.80 -26.75
CA GLU A 229 19.23 -32.34 -27.37
C GLU A 229 18.31 -31.62 -26.39
N ALA A 230 18.17 -32.14 -25.16
CA ALA A 230 17.41 -31.46 -24.11
C ALA A 230 18.10 -30.14 -23.72
N GLN A 231 19.43 -30.17 -23.53
CA GLN A 231 20.21 -28.97 -23.22
C GLN A 231 20.14 -27.91 -24.32
N ALA A 232 20.09 -28.31 -25.60
CA ALA A 232 19.97 -27.39 -26.73
C ALA A 232 18.67 -26.57 -26.74
N GLN A 233 17.60 -27.03 -26.06
CA GLN A 233 16.33 -26.27 -25.96
C GLN A 233 16.34 -25.22 -24.84
N LEU A 234 17.23 -25.34 -23.85
CA LEU A 234 17.24 -24.48 -22.66
C LEU A 234 17.55 -23.00 -22.94
N PRO A 235 18.49 -22.62 -23.84
CA PRO A 235 18.77 -21.21 -24.11
C PRO A 235 17.52 -20.46 -24.59
N GLU A 236 16.73 -21.09 -25.46
CA GLU A 236 15.50 -20.48 -25.97
C GLU A 236 14.43 -20.34 -24.89
N LEU A 237 14.26 -21.36 -24.03
CA LEU A 237 13.33 -21.31 -22.92
C LEU A 237 13.68 -20.17 -21.92
N HIS A 238 14.95 -20.05 -21.55
CA HIS A 238 15.42 -18.95 -20.68
C HIS A 238 15.23 -17.58 -21.34
N ARG A 239 15.59 -17.44 -22.63
CA ARG A 239 15.40 -16.21 -23.38
C ARG A 239 13.93 -15.77 -23.39
N LEU A 240 13.00 -16.70 -23.61
CA LEU A 240 11.56 -16.40 -23.64
C LEU A 240 11.01 -16.03 -22.25
N LEU A 241 11.49 -16.67 -21.17
CA LEU A 241 11.16 -16.28 -19.79
C LEU A 241 11.63 -14.85 -19.50
N ASP A 242 12.84 -14.49 -19.91
CA ASP A 242 13.37 -13.14 -19.74
C ASP A 242 12.60 -12.12 -20.57
N LEU A 243 12.25 -12.43 -21.82
CA LEU A 243 11.42 -11.56 -22.65
C LEU A 243 10.01 -11.38 -22.09
N ALA A 244 9.41 -12.44 -21.51
CA ALA A 244 8.11 -12.35 -20.84
C ALA A 244 8.18 -11.40 -19.63
N ARG A 245 9.28 -11.47 -18.86
CA ARG A 245 9.55 -10.56 -17.75
C ARG A 245 9.77 -9.11 -18.22
N GLN A 246 10.56 -8.90 -19.26
CA GLN A 246 10.80 -7.57 -19.85
C GLN A 246 9.50 -6.95 -20.42
N ALA A 247 8.67 -7.76 -21.07
CA ALA A 247 7.36 -7.33 -21.55
C ALA A 247 6.47 -6.83 -20.41
N ALA A 248 6.48 -7.50 -19.25
CA ALA A 248 5.78 -7.03 -18.05
C ALA A 248 6.37 -5.70 -17.51
N TYR A 249 7.69 -5.50 -17.56
CA TYR A 249 8.31 -4.23 -17.17
C TYR A 249 7.88 -3.06 -18.06
N SER A 250 7.68 -3.28 -19.37
CA SER A 250 7.17 -2.23 -20.27
C SER A 250 5.80 -1.70 -19.87
N VAL A 251 4.96 -2.53 -19.22
CA VAL A 251 3.64 -2.12 -18.74
C VAL A 251 3.76 -1.15 -17.56
N TYR A 252 4.75 -1.31 -16.68
CA TYR A 252 4.96 -0.35 -15.60
C TYR A 252 5.22 1.04 -16.16
N ALA A 253 6.14 1.18 -17.12
CA ALA A 253 6.40 2.47 -17.78
C ALA A 253 5.13 3.09 -18.39
N HIS A 254 4.24 2.27 -18.98
CA HIS A 254 2.96 2.77 -19.50
C HIS A 254 1.98 3.20 -18.39
N LEU A 255 1.90 2.46 -17.27
CA LEU A 255 1.06 2.81 -16.11
C LEU A 255 1.55 4.08 -15.42
N GLU A 256 2.86 4.33 -15.44
CA GLU A 256 3.45 5.55 -14.93
C GLU A 256 2.88 6.79 -15.65
N GLU A 257 2.74 6.71 -16.97
CA GLU A 257 2.23 7.81 -17.80
C GLU A 257 0.69 7.88 -17.84
N HIS A 258 0.01 6.72 -17.79
CA HIS A 258 -1.44 6.61 -18.06
C HIS A 258 -2.30 6.20 -16.85
N GLY A 259 -1.74 6.26 -15.64
CA GLY A 259 -2.44 5.94 -14.39
C GLY A 259 -2.28 4.47 -13.97
N ILE A 260 -2.30 4.25 -12.65
CA ILE A 260 -2.04 2.95 -12.02
C ILE A 260 -3.35 2.24 -11.69
N SER A 261 -3.44 0.95 -12.00
CA SER A 261 -4.48 0.07 -11.47
C SER A 261 -3.87 -0.92 -10.48
N VAL A 262 -4.40 -0.96 -9.25
CA VAL A 262 -4.00 -1.94 -8.23
C VAL A 262 -4.10 -3.36 -8.78
N GLY A 263 -5.17 -3.67 -9.52
CA GLY A 263 -5.37 -4.98 -10.13
C GLY A 263 -4.35 -5.31 -11.22
N ILE A 264 -3.94 -4.33 -12.03
CA ILE A 264 -2.91 -4.51 -13.05
C ILE A 264 -1.54 -4.74 -12.38
N VAL A 265 -1.19 -3.88 -11.42
CA VAL A 265 0.06 -4.00 -10.65
C VAL A 265 0.17 -5.34 -9.95
N PHE A 266 -0.92 -5.79 -9.33
CA PHE A 266 -0.98 -7.11 -8.69
C PHE A 266 -0.68 -8.24 -9.68
N ARG A 267 -1.26 -8.18 -10.89
CA ARG A 267 -1.01 -9.17 -11.95
C ARG A 267 0.42 -9.12 -12.49
N LEU A 268 0.98 -7.93 -12.69
CA LEU A 268 2.38 -7.78 -13.13
C LEU A 268 3.35 -8.35 -12.11
N ARG A 269 3.08 -8.12 -10.82
CA ARG A 269 3.84 -8.72 -9.73
C ARG A 269 3.73 -10.25 -9.75
N GLN A 270 2.52 -10.79 -9.85
CA GLN A 270 2.31 -12.24 -9.95
C GLN A 270 3.05 -12.82 -11.17
N LEU A 271 2.98 -12.18 -12.33
CA LEU A 271 3.69 -12.61 -13.53
C LEU A 271 5.21 -12.66 -13.28
N ARG A 272 5.79 -11.62 -12.66
CA ARG A 272 7.22 -11.59 -12.30
C ARG A 272 7.59 -12.72 -11.34
N GLU A 273 6.83 -12.89 -10.26
CA GLU A 273 7.05 -13.94 -9.26
C GLU A 273 6.90 -15.34 -9.89
N ARG A 274 5.99 -15.51 -10.87
CA ARG A 274 5.84 -16.75 -11.64
C ARG A 274 7.01 -17.03 -12.56
N VAL A 275 7.55 -16.02 -13.23
CA VAL A 275 8.77 -16.18 -14.03
C VAL A 275 9.93 -16.63 -13.15
N LEU A 276 10.12 -15.99 -11.98
CA LEU A 276 11.14 -16.40 -11.01
C LEU A 276 10.92 -17.84 -10.52
N ARG A 277 9.65 -18.20 -10.25
CA ARG A 277 9.28 -19.57 -9.88
C ARG A 277 9.65 -20.57 -10.97
N ALA A 278 9.36 -20.27 -12.24
CA ALA A 278 9.74 -21.11 -13.37
C ALA A 278 11.26 -21.27 -13.48
N THR A 279 12.04 -20.19 -13.29
CA THR A 279 13.50 -20.27 -13.24
C THR A 279 13.98 -21.16 -12.09
N THR A 280 13.40 -21.04 -10.89
CA THR A 280 13.77 -21.88 -9.74
C THR A 280 13.45 -23.36 -9.97
N LEU A 281 12.33 -23.66 -10.66
CA LEU A 281 11.98 -25.02 -11.04
C LEU A 281 12.96 -25.60 -12.08
N LEU A 282 13.41 -24.80 -13.05
CA LEU A 282 14.48 -25.18 -13.97
C LEU A 282 15.79 -25.45 -13.22
N ASP A 283 16.15 -24.62 -12.24
CA ASP A 283 17.34 -24.84 -11.41
C ASP A 283 17.25 -26.17 -10.62
N CYS A 284 16.07 -26.50 -10.09
CA CYS A 284 15.85 -27.78 -9.41
C CYS A 284 16.01 -28.99 -10.34
N LEU A 285 15.67 -28.81 -11.63
CA LEU A 285 15.75 -29.85 -12.64
C LEU A 285 17.19 -30.06 -13.17
N LEU A 286 17.95 -28.97 -13.32
CA LEU A 286 19.22 -28.94 -14.04
C LEU A 286 20.47 -28.92 -13.14
N SER A 287 20.34 -28.51 -11.87
CA SER A 287 21.48 -28.40 -10.96
C SER A 287 22.18 -29.74 -10.72
N GLU A 288 23.51 -29.73 -10.61
CA GLU A 288 24.29 -30.89 -10.17
C GLU A 288 23.97 -31.28 -8.71
N GLN A 289 23.61 -30.31 -7.86
CA GLN A 289 23.24 -30.51 -6.46
C GLN A 289 21.71 -30.47 -6.26
N ARG A 290 20.97 -31.27 -7.03
CA ARG A 290 19.48 -31.29 -7.03
C ARG A 290 18.85 -31.34 -5.63
N PRO A 291 19.32 -32.18 -4.67
CA PRO A 291 18.72 -32.24 -3.34
C PRO A 291 18.80 -30.90 -2.60
N ARG A 292 19.92 -30.18 -2.74
CA ARG A 292 20.14 -28.88 -2.07
C ARG A 292 19.27 -27.79 -2.68
N THR A 293 19.20 -27.72 -4.01
CA THR A 293 18.37 -26.74 -4.71
C THR A 293 16.89 -26.98 -4.40
N THR A 294 16.47 -28.24 -4.35
CA THR A 294 15.09 -28.63 -3.97
C THR A 294 14.76 -28.24 -2.53
N ALA A 295 15.62 -28.54 -1.56
CA ALA A 295 15.39 -28.18 -0.17
C ALA A 295 15.32 -26.65 0.04
N ARG A 296 16.18 -25.89 -0.65
CA ARG A 296 16.13 -24.43 -0.65
C ARG A 296 14.81 -23.93 -1.23
N PHE A 297 14.35 -24.52 -2.33
CA PHE A 297 13.07 -24.17 -2.94
C PHE A 297 11.89 -24.47 -2.00
N ILE A 298 11.85 -25.64 -1.35
CA ILE A 298 10.83 -25.95 -0.34
C ILE A 298 10.87 -24.94 0.82
N GLY A 299 12.06 -24.58 1.30
CA GLY A 299 12.22 -23.53 2.32
C GLY A 299 11.67 -22.18 1.86
N GLN A 300 11.87 -21.80 0.59
CA GLN A 300 11.23 -20.61 0.01
C GLN A 300 9.70 -20.74 -0.02
N LEU A 301 9.15 -21.90 -0.36
CA LEU A 301 7.70 -22.13 -0.32
C LEU A 301 7.15 -21.93 1.09
N VAL A 302 7.81 -22.46 2.11
CA VAL A 302 7.41 -22.25 3.52
C VAL A 302 7.35 -20.76 3.86
N GLN A 303 8.39 -20.00 3.52
CA GLN A 303 8.43 -18.56 3.77
C GLN A 303 7.29 -17.83 3.04
N VAL A 304 7.07 -18.14 1.75
CA VAL A 304 5.99 -17.55 0.96
C VAL A 304 4.61 -17.93 1.54
N GLY A 305 4.44 -19.17 2.03
CA GLY A 305 3.22 -19.62 2.69
C GLY A 305 2.85 -18.75 3.89
N HIS A 306 3.83 -18.37 4.70
CA HIS A 306 3.63 -17.46 5.83
C HIS A 306 3.26 -16.04 5.40
N GLU A 307 3.95 -15.50 4.39
CA GLU A 307 3.64 -14.18 3.84
C GLU A 307 2.24 -14.15 3.19
N SER A 308 1.82 -15.26 2.56
CA SER A 308 0.51 -15.41 1.93
C SER A 308 -0.65 -15.43 2.93
N ARG A 309 -0.41 -15.73 4.21
CA ARG A 309 -1.41 -15.65 5.29
C ARG A 309 -1.54 -14.25 5.89
N SER A 310 -0.59 -13.37 5.60
CA SER A 310 -0.51 -12.04 6.21
C SER A 310 -1.34 -11.02 5.45
N ILE A 311 -2.46 -10.57 6.04
CA ILE A 311 -3.26 -9.44 5.52
C ILE A 311 -2.42 -8.16 5.48
N ARG A 312 -1.58 -7.94 6.50
CA ARG A 312 -0.69 -6.78 6.57
C ARG A 312 0.29 -6.76 5.41
N ALA A 313 0.88 -7.91 5.06
CA ALA A 313 1.80 -8.01 3.92
C ALA A 313 1.09 -7.75 2.59
N LEU A 314 -0.14 -8.25 2.43
CA LEU A 314 -0.97 -8.00 1.23
C LEU A 314 -1.30 -6.51 1.04
N VAL A 315 -1.74 -5.84 2.10
CA VAL A 315 -2.05 -4.40 2.06
C VAL A 315 -0.78 -3.59 1.81
N ALA A 316 0.30 -3.89 2.54
CA ALA A 316 1.56 -3.16 2.38
C ALA A 316 2.10 -3.26 0.95
N SER A 317 2.06 -4.45 0.34
CA SER A 317 2.53 -4.67 -1.03
C SER A 317 1.65 -4.03 -2.10
N SER A 318 0.32 -4.04 -1.93
CA SER A 318 -0.61 -3.57 -2.97
C SER A 318 -0.82 -2.05 -2.93
N THR A 319 -0.70 -1.44 -1.75
CA THR A 319 -0.94 0.00 -1.58
C THR A 319 0.28 0.85 -1.94
N GLN A 320 1.50 0.31 -1.90
CA GLN A 320 2.74 1.07 -2.13
C GLN A 320 2.79 1.81 -3.47
N LEU A 321 2.46 1.16 -4.58
CA LEU A 321 2.52 1.79 -5.92
C LEU A 321 1.39 2.80 -6.14
N THR A 322 0.21 2.55 -5.59
CA THR A 322 -0.90 3.52 -5.66
C THR A 322 -0.62 4.74 -4.78
N ALA A 323 -0.08 4.52 -3.58
CA ALA A 323 0.35 5.58 -2.68
C ALA A 323 1.50 6.40 -3.28
N ALA A 324 2.45 5.76 -3.97
CA ALA A 324 3.53 6.43 -4.68
C ALA A 324 3.01 7.38 -5.75
N ARG A 325 2.03 6.96 -6.57
CA ARG A 325 1.43 7.86 -7.57
C ARG A 325 0.58 8.96 -6.98
N VAL A 326 -0.22 8.66 -5.97
CA VAL A 326 -0.99 9.69 -5.25
C VAL A 326 -0.03 10.74 -4.70
N ALA A 327 1.13 10.33 -4.16
CA ALA A 327 2.16 11.24 -3.67
C ALA A 327 2.88 12.02 -4.79
N GLU A 328 3.30 11.37 -5.88
CA GLU A 328 4.01 12.02 -7.00
C GLU A 328 3.18 13.10 -7.69
N ARG A 329 1.90 12.86 -7.92
CA ARG A 329 1.06 13.82 -8.64
C ARG A 329 0.53 14.93 -7.75
N SER A 330 0.29 14.62 -6.47
CA SER A 330 0.03 15.64 -5.45
C SER A 330 1.23 16.59 -5.30
N ALA A 331 2.46 16.07 -5.46
CA ALA A 331 3.68 16.87 -5.41
C ALA A 331 3.76 17.91 -6.54
N GLU A 332 3.45 17.53 -7.79
CA GLU A 332 3.47 18.44 -8.95
C GLU A 332 2.51 19.63 -8.79
N SER A 333 1.34 19.41 -8.18
CA SER A 333 0.37 20.49 -7.94
C SER A 333 0.69 21.35 -6.71
N GLY A 334 1.53 20.85 -5.79
CA GLY A 334 1.77 21.47 -4.48
C GLY A 334 2.74 22.67 -4.51
N GLU A 335 3.65 22.75 -5.49
CA GLU A 335 4.71 23.78 -5.50
C GLU A 335 4.18 25.21 -5.56
N HIS A 336 3.08 25.44 -6.30
CA HIS A 336 2.48 26.76 -6.44
C HIS A 336 1.88 27.32 -5.14
N TYR A 337 1.74 26.50 -4.10
CA TYR A 337 1.28 26.95 -2.78
C TYR A 337 2.41 27.33 -1.82
N ILE A 338 3.67 27.19 -2.23
CA ILE A 338 4.84 27.53 -1.42
C ILE A 338 5.32 28.94 -1.79
N THR A 339 5.14 29.89 -0.88
CA THR A 339 5.64 31.26 -0.98
C THR A 339 7.14 31.31 -0.66
N ARG A 340 7.90 32.02 -1.50
CA ARG A 340 9.37 32.21 -1.42
C ARG A 340 9.76 33.66 -1.15
N ASN A 341 9.00 34.64 -1.63
CA ASN A 341 9.27 36.07 -1.42
C ASN A 341 8.09 36.81 -0.78
N TRP A 342 8.22 38.13 -0.60
CA TRP A 342 7.18 39.00 -0.03
C TRP A 342 5.97 39.17 -0.95
N ASP A 343 6.17 39.20 -2.28
CA ASP A 343 5.08 39.39 -3.23
C ASP A 343 4.15 38.19 -3.25
N GLU A 344 4.71 36.98 -3.30
CA GLU A 344 3.97 35.72 -3.15
C GLU A 344 3.28 35.60 -1.80
N TYR A 345 3.90 36.10 -0.72
CA TYR A 345 3.28 36.13 0.60
C TYR A 345 2.04 37.04 0.64
N ARG A 346 2.11 38.21 0.01
CA ARG A 346 0.98 39.16 -0.08
C ARG A 346 -0.14 38.60 -0.95
N ASP A 347 0.19 38.00 -2.09
CA ASP A 347 -0.78 37.32 -2.96
C ASP A 347 -1.48 36.18 -2.23
N MET A 348 -0.74 35.33 -1.50
CA MET A 348 -1.30 34.28 -0.65
C MET A 348 -2.25 34.85 0.41
N LEU A 349 -1.88 35.93 1.09
CA LEU A 349 -2.71 36.58 2.10
C LEU A 349 -4.03 37.10 1.51
N LEU A 350 -3.99 37.73 0.33
CA LEU A 350 -5.17 38.25 -0.36
C LEU A 350 -6.11 37.13 -0.84
N ARG A 351 -5.56 36.09 -1.47
CA ARG A 351 -6.32 34.90 -1.90
C ARG A 351 -6.93 34.17 -0.71
N ALA A 352 -6.19 34.09 0.40
CA ALA A 352 -6.69 33.55 1.65
C ALA A 352 -7.76 34.45 2.28
N GLY A 353 -7.64 35.78 2.19
CA GLY A 353 -8.69 36.72 2.57
C GLY A 353 -10.01 36.43 1.86
N GLY A 354 -9.99 36.27 0.55
CA GLY A 354 -11.19 35.88 -0.21
C GLY A 354 -11.77 34.54 0.24
N GLY A 355 -10.92 33.55 0.52
CA GLY A 355 -11.36 32.27 1.08
C GLY A 355 -12.04 32.42 2.45
N GLY A 356 -11.49 33.27 3.32
CA GLY A 356 -12.08 33.64 4.60
C GLY A 356 -13.45 34.29 4.47
N ALA A 357 -13.61 35.20 3.50
CA ALA A 357 -14.87 35.86 3.22
C ALA A 357 -15.97 34.85 2.80
N VAL A 358 -15.67 33.94 1.87
CA VAL A 358 -16.62 32.87 1.46
C VAL A 358 -16.99 31.97 2.65
N LEU A 359 -16.02 31.64 3.51
CA LEU A 359 -16.28 30.84 4.71
C LEU A 359 -17.09 31.58 5.78
N GLY A 360 -17.10 32.92 5.76
CA GLY A 360 -18.01 33.73 6.57
C GLY A 360 -19.47 33.50 6.18
N PHE A 361 -19.78 33.57 4.89
CA PHE A 361 -21.12 33.21 4.38
C PHE A 361 -21.47 31.74 4.66
N THR A 362 -20.48 30.84 4.52
CA THR A 362 -20.65 29.41 4.81
C THR A 362 -21.06 29.18 6.28
N THR A 363 -20.49 29.95 7.20
CA THR A 363 -20.83 29.92 8.63
C THR A 363 -22.26 30.38 8.88
N TRP A 364 -22.69 31.45 8.22
CA TRP A 364 -24.08 31.90 8.30
C TRP A 364 -25.06 30.83 7.77
N PHE A 365 -24.81 30.27 6.58
CA PHE A 365 -25.64 29.17 6.05
C PHE A 365 -25.67 27.96 6.97
N LYS A 366 -24.57 27.62 7.65
CA LYS A 366 -24.55 26.53 8.65
C LYS A 366 -25.59 26.76 9.75
N PHE A 367 -25.66 27.97 10.29
CA PHE A 367 -26.62 28.27 11.36
C PHE A 367 -28.06 28.30 10.85
N LEU A 368 -28.29 28.78 9.62
CA LEU A 368 -29.59 28.71 8.97
C LEU A 368 -30.06 27.25 8.81
N LEU A 369 -29.18 26.38 8.31
CA LEU A 369 -29.46 24.94 8.15
C LEU A 369 -29.72 24.25 9.49
N GLY A 370 -28.97 24.61 10.54
CA GLY A 370 -29.20 24.12 11.91
C GLY A 370 -30.55 24.54 12.49
N GLY A 371 -31.21 25.55 11.93
CA GLY A 371 -32.57 25.94 12.27
C GLY A 371 -33.67 25.08 11.61
N LEU A 372 -33.36 24.30 10.57
CA LEU A 372 -34.37 23.60 9.75
C LEU A 372 -34.93 22.30 10.37
N ALA A 373 -34.64 21.99 11.63
CA ALA A 373 -35.13 20.81 12.36
C ALA A 373 -35.02 19.48 11.55
N LEU A 374 -33.99 19.36 10.71
CA LEU A 374 -33.75 18.16 9.90
C LEU A 374 -33.26 17.02 10.77
N SER A 375 -33.58 15.77 10.40
CA SER A 375 -33.02 14.60 11.09
C SER A 375 -31.49 14.57 10.96
N ALA A 376 -30.81 13.86 11.88
CA ALA A 376 -29.34 13.89 12.00
C ALA A 376 -28.61 13.62 10.67
N PHE A 377 -29.04 12.63 9.90
CA PHE A 377 -28.46 12.33 8.58
C PHE A 377 -28.62 13.49 7.58
N TRP A 378 -29.84 14.03 7.46
CA TRP A 378 -30.13 15.12 6.52
C TRP A 378 -29.47 16.44 6.93
N SER A 379 -29.38 16.70 8.24
CA SER A 379 -28.59 17.80 8.80
C SER A 379 -27.10 17.67 8.42
N GLY A 380 -26.52 16.49 8.60
CA GLY A 380 -25.14 16.20 8.21
C GLY A 380 -24.90 16.33 6.71
N LEU A 381 -25.81 15.82 5.88
CA LEU A 381 -25.73 15.94 4.42
C LEU A 381 -25.84 17.41 3.96
N ALA A 382 -26.80 18.18 4.49
CA ALA A 382 -26.99 19.58 4.14
C ALA A 382 -25.78 20.44 4.55
N ALA A 383 -25.25 20.24 5.76
CA ALA A 383 -24.01 20.88 6.20
C ALA A 383 -22.83 20.48 5.30
N GLY A 384 -22.73 19.21 4.93
CA GLY A 384 -21.67 18.70 4.05
C GLY A 384 -21.72 19.28 2.64
N LEU A 385 -22.93 19.43 2.07
CA LEU A 385 -23.15 20.09 0.79
C LEU A 385 -22.82 21.59 0.85
N ASN A 386 -23.17 22.29 1.93
CA ASN A 386 -22.79 23.68 2.15
C ASN A 386 -21.26 23.85 2.16
N TYR A 387 -20.54 22.99 2.89
CA TYR A 387 -19.08 23.00 2.89
C TYR A 387 -18.49 22.65 1.52
N ALA A 388 -19.00 21.63 0.85
CA ALA A 388 -18.53 21.22 -0.48
C ALA A 388 -18.71 22.35 -1.51
N ALA A 389 -19.87 23.00 -1.53
CA ALA A 389 -20.15 24.12 -2.41
C ALA A 389 -19.21 25.30 -2.15
N ALA A 390 -19.00 25.66 -0.88
CA ALA A 390 -18.07 26.73 -0.50
C ALA A 390 -16.63 26.42 -0.94
N PHE A 391 -16.14 25.21 -0.68
CA PHE A 391 -14.78 24.82 -1.04
C PHE A 391 -14.55 24.74 -2.55
N VAL A 392 -15.55 24.26 -3.31
CA VAL A 392 -15.51 24.28 -4.78
C VAL A 392 -15.53 25.71 -5.29
N LEU A 393 -16.39 26.59 -4.75
CA LEU A 393 -16.42 28.00 -5.14
C LEU A 393 -15.07 28.69 -4.89
N ILE A 394 -14.46 28.47 -3.73
CA ILE A 394 -13.14 29.00 -3.39
C ILE A 394 -12.09 28.53 -4.42
N GLN A 395 -12.11 27.26 -4.80
CA GLN A 395 -11.21 26.74 -5.84
C GLN A 395 -11.46 27.39 -7.21
N LEU A 396 -12.72 27.52 -7.64
CA LEU A 396 -13.07 28.10 -8.95
C LEU A 396 -12.70 29.59 -9.04
N LEU A 397 -12.75 30.29 -7.92
CA LEU A 397 -12.33 31.70 -7.80
C LEU A 397 -10.81 31.84 -7.59
N HIS A 398 -10.03 30.75 -7.59
CA HIS A 398 -8.59 30.74 -7.34
C HIS A 398 -8.20 31.34 -5.96
N LEU A 399 -9.11 31.24 -5.00
CA LEU A 399 -8.91 31.65 -3.62
C LEU A 399 -8.32 30.51 -2.79
N THR A 400 -7.83 30.82 -1.59
CA THR A 400 -7.13 29.85 -0.74
C THR A 400 -7.87 29.57 0.56
N VAL A 401 -8.01 28.29 0.93
CA VAL A 401 -8.38 27.87 2.29
C VAL A 401 -7.17 27.29 2.99
N ALA A 402 -6.91 27.77 4.20
CA ALA A 402 -5.86 27.27 5.06
C ALA A 402 -6.07 25.78 5.39
N THR A 403 -4.98 25.08 5.75
CA THR A 403 -4.99 23.69 6.24
C THR A 403 -5.39 22.61 5.23
N LYS A 404 -5.84 22.96 4.02
CA LYS A 404 -6.02 22.01 2.89
C LYS A 404 -4.71 21.71 2.16
N GLN A 405 -3.85 22.72 2.02
CA GLN A 405 -2.56 22.66 1.32
C GLN A 405 -1.56 21.60 1.83
N PRO A 406 -1.46 21.27 3.13
CA PRO A 406 -0.47 20.33 3.65
C PRO A 406 -0.53 18.94 3.01
N ALA A 407 -1.73 18.52 2.62
CA ALA A 407 -1.94 17.22 2.01
C ALA A 407 -1.39 17.12 0.58
N VAL A 408 -1.17 18.27 -0.09
CA VAL A 408 -0.54 18.35 -1.42
C VAL A 408 0.92 18.79 -1.37
N THR A 409 1.33 19.58 -0.38
CA THR A 409 2.70 20.05 -0.25
C THR A 409 3.64 19.05 0.44
N ALA A 410 3.14 18.21 1.35
CA ALA A 410 3.98 17.20 2.01
C ALA A 410 4.61 16.19 1.03
N PRO A 411 3.88 15.64 0.03
CA PRO A 411 4.51 14.83 -1.02
C PRO A 411 5.56 15.57 -1.84
N ALA A 412 5.34 16.87 -2.13
CA ALA A 412 6.32 17.71 -2.83
C ALA A 412 7.63 17.84 -2.05
N MET A 413 7.53 18.02 -0.73
CA MET A 413 8.71 18.02 0.14
C MET A 413 9.43 16.68 0.11
N VAL A 414 8.71 15.55 0.13
CA VAL A 414 9.32 14.22 0.07
C VAL A 414 10.07 13.98 -1.23
N ALA A 415 9.62 14.53 -2.36
CA ALA A 415 10.36 14.45 -3.62
C ALA A 415 11.76 15.10 -3.51
N LYS A 416 11.88 16.20 -2.76
CA LYS A 416 13.14 16.93 -2.53
C LYS A 416 14.10 16.24 -1.55
N LEU A 417 13.67 15.19 -0.84
CA LEU A 417 14.55 14.39 0.04
C LEU A 417 15.58 13.53 -0.73
N ARG A 418 15.44 13.33 -2.05
CA ARG A 418 16.37 12.51 -2.84
C ARG A 418 17.80 13.06 -2.89
N ASP A 419 17.96 14.38 -2.77
CA ASP A 419 19.24 15.07 -2.93
C ASP A 419 19.97 15.36 -1.61
N LEU A 420 19.59 14.68 -0.53
CA LEU A 420 20.14 14.91 0.83
C LEU A 420 21.54 14.32 1.08
N ARG A 421 22.23 13.88 0.03
CA ARG A 421 23.61 13.34 0.14
C ARG A 421 24.61 14.43 0.56
N SER A 422 24.31 15.71 0.33
CA SER A 422 25.19 16.84 0.67
C SER A 422 24.62 17.75 1.77
N ARG A 423 25.51 18.49 2.45
CA ARG A 423 25.14 19.53 3.43
C ARG A 423 24.19 20.57 2.83
N GLU A 424 24.47 21.00 1.60
CA GLU A 424 23.64 21.94 0.84
C GLU A 424 22.25 21.39 0.56
N GLY A 425 22.12 20.09 0.27
CA GLY A 425 20.83 19.43 0.09
C GLY A 425 19.98 19.48 1.36
N VAL A 426 20.60 19.22 2.53
CA VAL A 426 19.92 19.32 3.83
C VAL A 426 19.46 20.75 4.11
N LEU A 427 20.33 21.74 3.87
CA LEU A 427 20.00 23.16 4.09
C LEU A 427 18.84 23.62 3.20
N ARG A 428 18.89 23.31 1.90
CA ARG A 428 17.82 23.60 0.93
C ARG A 428 16.51 22.95 1.29
N PHE A 429 16.55 21.72 1.82
CA PHE A 429 15.36 21.05 2.33
C PHE A 429 14.76 21.80 3.53
N VAL A 430 15.60 22.27 4.46
CA VAL A 430 15.12 23.08 5.59
C VAL A 430 14.54 24.43 5.12
N ASP A 431 15.08 25.06 4.06
CA ASP A 431 14.48 26.25 3.45
C ASP A 431 13.07 25.97 2.95
N GLU A 432 12.90 24.86 2.23
CA GLU A 432 11.60 24.44 1.73
C GLU A 432 10.60 24.13 2.87
N VAL A 433 11.06 23.57 4.00
CA VAL A 433 10.24 23.41 5.22
C VAL A 433 9.79 24.77 5.75
N ALA A 434 10.71 25.75 5.83
CA ALA A 434 10.41 27.08 6.33
C ALA A 434 9.43 27.83 5.42
N HIS A 435 9.66 27.79 4.10
CA HIS A 435 8.76 28.35 3.10
C HIS A 435 7.37 27.73 3.16
N LEU A 436 7.27 26.40 3.33
CA LEU A 436 5.99 25.76 3.50
C LEU A 436 5.26 26.26 4.74
N PHE A 437 5.91 26.24 5.91
CA PHE A 437 5.28 26.66 7.16
C PHE A 437 4.79 28.11 7.08
N ARG A 438 5.62 29.00 6.52
CA ARG A 438 5.28 30.40 6.26
C ARG A 438 4.02 30.54 5.41
N SER A 439 3.91 29.75 4.35
CA SER A 439 2.75 29.77 3.45
C SER A 439 1.46 29.33 4.16
N GLN A 440 1.56 28.36 5.08
CA GLN A 440 0.43 27.95 5.90
C GLN A 440 0.01 29.04 6.89
N VAL A 441 0.99 29.72 7.52
CA VAL A 441 0.71 30.85 8.42
C VAL A 441 0.02 31.98 7.66
N ALA A 442 0.52 32.36 6.48
CA ALA A 442 -0.09 33.37 5.62
C ALA A 442 -1.55 33.03 5.29
N ALA A 443 -1.81 31.77 4.91
CA ALA A 443 -3.15 31.30 4.57
C ALA A 443 -4.10 31.34 5.78
N ILE A 444 -3.64 30.91 6.97
CA ILE A 444 -4.44 30.97 8.20
C ILE A 444 -4.77 32.43 8.53
N ILE A 445 -3.76 33.30 8.58
CA ILE A 445 -3.96 34.72 8.90
C ILE A 445 -4.92 35.37 7.90
N GLY A 446 -4.73 35.16 6.60
CA GLY A 446 -5.63 35.72 5.58
C GLY A 446 -7.07 35.25 5.73
N ASN A 447 -7.30 33.94 5.93
CA ASN A 447 -8.63 33.41 6.20
C ASN A 447 -9.27 34.06 7.44
N LEU A 448 -8.52 34.16 8.55
CA LEU A 448 -9.00 34.69 9.83
C LEU A 448 -9.31 36.19 9.74
N ALA A 449 -8.47 36.94 9.02
CA ALA A 449 -8.59 38.38 8.85
C ALA A 449 -9.91 38.78 8.17
N LEU A 450 -10.46 37.95 7.28
CA LEU A 450 -11.70 38.26 6.55
C LEU A 450 -12.93 37.51 7.05
N VAL A 451 -12.78 36.30 7.62
CA VAL A 451 -13.96 35.57 8.13
C VAL A 451 -14.64 36.31 9.27
N ALA A 452 -13.87 36.87 10.20
CA ALA A 452 -14.40 37.58 11.36
C ALA A 452 -15.19 38.84 10.96
N PRO A 453 -14.63 39.81 10.22
CA PRO A 453 -15.38 41.00 9.83
C PRO A 453 -16.58 40.67 8.93
N VAL A 454 -16.50 39.64 8.08
CA VAL A 454 -17.66 39.24 7.26
C VAL A 454 -18.79 38.67 8.12
N VAL A 455 -18.50 37.80 9.08
CA VAL A 455 -19.54 37.28 10.00
C VAL A 455 -20.10 38.39 10.88
N ALA A 456 -19.24 39.31 11.36
CA ALA A 456 -19.68 40.46 12.13
C ALA A 456 -20.61 41.37 11.31
N LEU A 457 -20.26 41.64 10.05
CA LEU A 457 -21.08 42.41 9.13
C LEU A 457 -22.43 41.74 8.87
N ILE A 458 -22.44 40.43 8.58
CA ILE A 458 -23.68 39.66 8.40
C ILE A 458 -24.54 39.73 9.66
N SER A 459 -23.94 39.56 10.84
CA SER A 459 -24.65 39.63 12.13
C SER A 459 -25.26 41.01 12.38
N ALA A 460 -24.52 42.08 12.07
CA ALA A 460 -25.01 43.46 12.20
C ALA A 460 -26.14 43.76 11.22
N VAL A 461 -26.02 43.34 9.96
CA VAL A 461 -27.07 43.50 8.94
C VAL A 461 -28.34 42.76 9.35
N LEU A 462 -28.23 41.52 9.82
CA LEU A 462 -29.38 40.75 10.31
C LEU A 462 -30.07 41.44 11.48
N TRP A 463 -29.29 41.93 12.44
CA TRP A 463 -29.83 42.66 13.59
C TRP A 463 -30.57 43.93 13.14
N LEU A 464 -29.99 44.73 12.24
CA LEU A 464 -30.62 45.94 11.71
C LEU A 464 -31.89 45.67 10.88
N MET A 465 -31.98 44.52 10.20
CA MET A 465 -33.12 44.21 9.33
C MET A 465 -34.25 43.47 10.04
N THR A 466 -33.96 42.72 11.10
CA THR A 466 -34.91 41.78 11.73
C THR A 466 -35.10 41.99 13.22
N ASP A 467 -34.34 42.91 13.83
CA ASP A 467 -34.22 43.09 15.29
C ASP A 467 -33.83 41.82 16.05
N ALA A 468 -33.35 40.79 15.35
CA ALA A 468 -32.96 39.51 15.92
C ALA A 468 -31.46 39.24 15.66
N PRO A 469 -30.72 38.76 16.68
CA PRO A 469 -29.33 38.35 16.49
C PRO A 469 -29.25 37.08 15.63
N MET A 470 -28.13 36.89 14.93
CA MET A 470 -27.88 35.67 14.13
C MET A 470 -27.96 34.38 14.97
N LEU A 471 -27.64 34.49 16.27
CA LEU A 471 -27.75 33.43 17.26
C LEU A 471 -28.53 33.92 18.47
N THR A 472 -29.42 33.08 19.00
CA THR A 472 -29.99 33.29 20.33
C THR A 472 -28.86 33.26 21.38
N PRO A 473 -28.97 34.01 22.49
CA PRO A 473 -27.95 34.02 23.55
C PRO A 473 -27.60 32.63 24.10
N GLU A 474 -28.57 31.71 24.19
CA GLU A 474 -28.36 30.32 24.60
C GLU A 474 -27.45 29.55 23.63
N LYS A 475 -27.77 29.57 22.33
CA LYS A 475 -26.92 29.00 21.28
C LYS A 475 -25.53 29.63 21.24
N ALA A 476 -25.42 30.93 21.47
CA ALA A 476 -24.13 31.62 21.51
C ALA A 476 -23.24 31.14 22.68
N ARG A 477 -23.83 30.90 23.87
CA ARG A 477 -23.12 30.29 25.01
C ARG A 477 -22.73 28.85 24.73
N HIS A 478 -23.62 28.06 24.14
CA HIS A 478 -23.30 26.69 23.70
C HIS A 478 -22.13 26.65 22.69
N VAL A 479 -22.04 27.64 21.80
CA VAL A 479 -20.89 27.79 20.90
C VAL A 479 -19.59 28.06 21.68
N LEU A 480 -19.61 28.88 22.75
CA LEU A 480 -18.41 29.06 23.59
C LEU A 480 -18.06 27.78 24.34
N ASP A 481 -19.03 27.12 24.97
CA ASP A 481 -18.84 25.91 25.78
C ASP A 481 -18.34 24.71 24.96
N SER A 482 -18.72 24.63 23.68
CA SER A 482 -18.26 23.57 22.76
C SER A 482 -16.80 23.76 22.29
N HIS A 483 -16.22 24.96 22.49
CA HIS A 483 -14.88 25.30 22.00
C HIS A 483 -13.84 25.48 23.12
N GLN A 484 -13.98 24.80 24.25
CA GLN A 484 -13.06 24.97 25.39
C GLN A 484 -11.68 24.31 25.17
N LEU A 485 -10.63 24.94 25.73
CA LEU A 485 -9.24 24.45 25.62
C LEU A 485 -9.03 23.12 26.34
N LEU A 486 -9.57 22.98 27.56
CA LEU A 486 -9.51 21.76 28.36
C LEU A 486 -10.62 20.74 27.97
N GLY A 487 -11.33 21.00 26.86
CA GLY A 487 -12.35 20.11 26.31
C GLY A 487 -11.86 19.26 25.13
N PRO A 488 -12.76 18.57 24.42
CA PRO A 488 -12.42 17.72 23.28
C PRO A 488 -12.06 18.50 22.00
N THR A 489 -12.06 19.83 22.04
CA THR A 489 -11.82 20.72 20.88
C THR A 489 -10.53 20.39 20.13
N LEU A 490 -9.41 20.15 20.84
CA LEU A 490 -8.13 19.83 20.22
C LEU A 490 -8.10 18.42 19.62
N LEU A 491 -8.83 17.47 20.23
CA LEU A 491 -9.01 16.12 19.67
C LEU A 491 -9.82 16.17 18.38
N PHE A 492 -10.91 16.93 18.38
CA PHE A 492 -11.74 17.17 17.19
C PHE A 492 -11.00 17.94 16.09
N ALA A 493 -10.08 18.83 16.45
CA ALA A 493 -9.14 19.46 15.51
C ALA A 493 -8.22 18.41 14.87
N ALA A 494 -7.69 17.48 15.66
CA ALA A 494 -6.88 16.38 15.14
C ALA A 494 -7.67 15.47 14.20
N VAL A 495 -8.92 15.13 14.54
CA VAL A 495 -9.83 14.41 13.62
C VAL A 495 -10.06 15.20 12.33
N THR A 496 -10.25 16.51 12.42
CA THR A 496 -10.40 17.36 11.23
C THR A 496 -9.15 17.31 10.36
N GLY A 497 -7.95 17.30 10.96
CA GLY A 497 -6.69 17.05 10.26
C GLY A 497 -6.63 15.69 9.55
N LEU A 498 -7.16 14.63 10.17
CA LEU A 498 -7.29 13.31 9.54
C LEU A 498 -8.25 13.35 8.34
N LEU A 499 -9.38 14.06 8.44
CA LEU A 499 -10.34 14.21 7.32
C LEU A 499 -9.74 15.00 6.16
N LEU A 500 -8.95 16.05 6.46
CA LEU A 500 -8.19 16.80 5.46
C LEU A 500 -7.24 15.87 4.68
N PHE A 501 -6.48 15.02 5.38
CA PHE A 501 -5.64 14.01 4.75
C PHE A 501 -6.43 12.96 3.97
N ALA A 502 -7.52 12.43 4.53
CA ALA A 502 -8.36 11.45 3.85
C ALA A 502 -8.93 12.01 2.53
N SER A 503 -9.28 13.29 2.49
CA SER A 503 -9.80 13.94 1.28
C SER A 503 -8.77 14.01 0.15
N SER A 504 -7.47 14.14 0.47
CA SER A 504 -6.43 14.14 -0.55
C SER A 504 -6.18 12.75 -1.13
N ILE A 505 -6.35 11.69 -0.32
CA ILE A 505 -6.32 10.32 -0.83
C ILE A 505 -7.47 10.10 -1.81
N VAL A 506 -8.69 10.54 -1.47
CA VAL A 506 -9.85 10.45 -2.36
C VAL A 506 -9.59 11.20 -3.66
N ALA A 507 -9.02 12.40 -3.58
CA ALA A 507 -8.65 13.20 -4.76
C ALA A 507 -7.67 12.46 -5.68
N GLY A 508 -6.56 11.97 -5.13
CA GLY A 508 -5.57 11.22 -5.91
C GLY A 508 -6.14 9.92 -6.50
N TRP A 509 -7.05 9.25 -5.78
CA TRP A 509 -7.74 8.06 -6.29
C TRP A 509 -8.69 8.38 -7.45
N VAL A 510 -9.53 9.42 -7.33
CA VAL A 510 -10.46 9.85 -8.39
C VAL A 510 -9.69 10.34 -9.61
N GLU A 511 -8.63 11.12 -9.42
CA GLU A 511 -7.78 11.58 -10.52
C GLU A 511 -7.12 10.41 -11.24
N ASN A 512 -6.54 9.46 -10.50
CA ASN A 512 -5.97 8.25 -11.07
C ASN A 512 -7.03 7.43 -11.84
N TRP A 513 -8.23 7.28 -11.29
CA TRP A 513 -9.35 6.61 -11.96
C TRP A 513 -9.75 7.31 -13.26
N PHE A 514 -9.77 8.64 -13.27
CA PHE A 514 -10.08 9.47 -14.44
C PHE A 514 -9.06 9.27 -15.56
N VAL A 515 -7.76 9.21 -15.24
CA VAL A 515 -6.70 8.96 -16.23
C VAL A 515 -6.71 7.51 -16.72
N LEU A 516 -6.83 6.55 -15.78
CA LEU A 516 -6.81 5.12 -16.08
C LEU A 516 -7.88 4.72 -17.12
N HIS A 517 -9.06 5.34 -17.04
CA HIS A 517 -10.19 5.09 -17.95
C HIS A 517 -10.23 6.05 -19.15
N LYS A 518 -9.20 6.90 -19.33
CA LYS A 518 -9.10 7.89 -20.43
C LYS A 518 -10.37 8.75 -20.54
N LEU A 519 -10.90 9.19 -19.41
CA LEU A 519 -12.15 9.96 -19.38
C LEU A 519 -12.01 11.33 -20.03
N ASP A 520 -10.81 11.90 -20.04
CA ASP A 520 -10.48 13.06 -20.85
C ASP A 520 -10.77 12.82 -22.33
N SER A 521 -10.28 11.72 -22.89
CA SER A 521 -10.54 11.34 -24.28
C SER A 521 -12.02 11.01 -24.50
N ALA A 522 -12.64 10.27 -23.59
CA ALA A 522 -14.06 9.93 -23.67
C ALA A 522 -14.95 11.19 -23.70
N ILE A 523 -14.71 12.16 -22.80
CA ILE A 523 -15.46 13.42 -22.77
C ILE A 523 -15.23 14.22 -24.07
N ALA A 524 -14.01 14.24 -24.60
CA ALA A 524 -13.67 15.02 -25.79
C ALA A 524 -14.25 14.44 -27.10
N TYR A 525 -14.29 13.11 -27.22
CA TYR A 525 -14.52 12.43 -28.52
C TYR A 525 -15.71 11.46 -28.56
N HIS A 526 -16.35 11.14 -27.43
CA HIS A 526 -17.46 10.18 -27.44
C HIS A 526 -18.67 10.72 -28.25
N PRO A 527 -19.18 9.97 -29.24
CA PRO A 527 -20.22 10.45 -30.17
C PRO A 527 -21.48 11.00 -29.49
N SER A 528 -21.94 10.37 -28.41
CA SER A 528 -23.13 10.86 -27.68
C SER A 528 -22.89 12.14 -26.89
N ILE A 529 -21.64 12.38 -26.44
CA ILE A 529 -21.28 13.58 -25.68
C ILE A 529 -21.10 14.74 -26.66
N THR A 530 -20.36 14.51 -27.75
CA THR A 530 -20.16 15.51 -28.81
C THR A 530 -21.46 15.82 -29.54
N GLY A 531 -22.37 14.86 -29.71
CA GLY A 531 -23.70 15.08 -30.26
C GLY A 531 -24.62 15.93 -29.36
N ARG A 532 -24.48 15.85 -28.03
CA ARG A 532 -25.30 16.64 -27.08
C ARG A 532 -24.72 18.02 -26.75
N LEU A 533 -23.41 18.11 -26.54
CA LEU A 533 -22.72 19.34 -26.11
C LEU A 533 -22.12 20.12 -27.29
N GLY A 534 -21.86 19.47 -28.41
CA GLY A 534 -21.02 20.00 -29.49
C GLY A 534 -19.52 19.81 -29.23
N GLN A 535 -18.73 19.68 -30.30
CA GLN A 535 -17.31 19.33 -30.25
C GLN A 535 -16.47 20.32 -29.44
N ARG A 536 -16.73 21.63 -29.57
CA ARG A 536 -15.97 22.68 -28.85
C ARG A 536 -16.19 22.64 -27.34
N LEU A 537 -17.44 22.44 -26.91
CA LEU A 537 -17.80 22.33 -25.49
C LEU A 537 -17.29 21.02 -24.88
N ALA A 538 -17.37 19.91 -25.62
CA ALA A 538 -16.78 18.64 -25.23
C ALA A 538 -15.26 18.74 -24.97
N GLN A 539 -14.52 19.40 -25.86
CA GLN A 539 -13.09 19.66 -25.68
C GLN A 539 -12.79 20.55 -24.46
N ARG A 540 -13.56 21.65 -24.28
CA ARG A 540 -13.42 22.52 -23.11
C ARG A 540 -13.72 21.78 -21.80
N CYS A 541 -14.77 20.96 -21.79
CA CYS A 541 -15.16 20.15 -20.64
C CYS A 541 -14.08 19.12 -20.30
N SER A 542 -13.53 18.44 -21.32
CA SER A 542 -12.41 17.50 -21.15
C SER A 542 -11.19 18.19 -20.53
N HIS A 543 -10.79 19.34 -21.06
CA HIS A 543 -9.66 20.11 -20.52
C HIS A 543 -9.93 20.60 -19.09
N PHE A 544 -11.13 21.13 -18.83
CA PHE A 544 -11.52 21.57 -17.49
C PHE A 544 -11.51 20.40 -16.50
N MET A 545 -12.08 19.25 -16.84
CA MET A 545 -12.07 18.06 -15.99
C MET A 545 -10.64 17.55 -15.76
N ARG A 546 -9.80 17.48 -16.80
CA ARG A 546 -8.40 17.05 -16.66
C ARG A 546 -7.62 17.91 -15.66
N THR A 547 -7.86 19.22 -15.65
CA THR A 547 -7.17 20.17 -14.78
C THR A 547 -7.78 20.26 -13.37
N HIS A 548 -9.10 20.11 -13.23
CA HIS A 548 -9.80 20.39 -11.96
C HIS A 548 -10.36 19.17 -11.22
N ILE A 549 -10.41 17.97 -11.82
CA ILE A 549 -11.07 16.79 -11.22
C ILE A 549 -10.51 16.42 -9.84
N SER A 550 -9.18 16.51 -9.68
CA SER A 550 -8.50 16.21 -8.41
C SER A 550 -8.92 17.20 -7.32
N GLY A 551 -8.86 18.51 -7.62
CA GLY A 551 -9.28 19.55 -6.68
C GLY A 551 -10.77 19.51 -6.34
N LEU A 552 -11.63 19.21 -7.33
CA LEU A 552 -13.06 19.02 -7.14
C LEU A 552 -13.34 17.82 -6.22
N ALA A 553 -12.72 16.67 -6.49
CA ALA A 553 -12.84 15.48 -5.66
C ALA A 553 -12.36 15.73 -4.22
N ALA A 554 -11.24 16.43 -4.04
CA ALA A 554 -10.75 16.83 -2.71
C ALA A 554 -11.77 17.70 -1.97
N ASN A 555 -12.30 18.74 -2.62
CA ASN A 555 -13.22 19.70 -1.99
C ASN A 555 -14.59 19.10 -1.68
N ILE A 556 -15.14 18.34 -2.63
CA ILE A 556 -16.44 17.69 -2.46
C ILE A 556 -16.35 16.62 -1.37
N SER A 557 -15.34 15.76 -1.42
CA SER A 557 -15.16 14.72 -0.39
C SER A 557 -14.89 15.32 0.98
N LEU A 558 -14.04 16.36 1.10
CA LEU A 558 -13.80 17.05 2.35
C LEU A 558 -15.10 17.64 2.90
N GLY A 559 -15.82 18.44 2.10
CA GLY A 559 -17.07 19.06 2.52
C GLY A 559 -18.09 18.04 3.03
N LEU A 560 -18.32 16.98 2.25
CA LEU A 560 -19.22 15.88 2.65
C LEU A 560 -18.74 15.19 3.93
N MET A 561 -17.45 14.91 4.08
CA MET A 561 -16.92 14.30 5.31
C MET A 561 -17.09 15.20 6.53
N LEU A 562 -16.89 16.52 6.39
CA LEU A 562 -17.08 17.47 7.50
C LEU A 562 -18.52 17.52 8.01
N GLY A 563 -19.51 17.19 7.17
CA GLY A 563 -20.92 17.13 7.56
C GLY A 563 -21.42 15.73 7.96
N LEU A 564 -21.10 14.71 7.17
CA LEU A 564 -21.62 13.35 7.34
C LEU A 564 -20.91 12.55 8.42
N VAL A 565 -19.58 12.71 8.60
CA VAL A 565 -18.84 11.93 9.60
C VAL A 565 -19.36 12.17 11.02
N PRO A 566 -19.59 13.43 11.46
CA PRO A 566 -20.28 13.71 12.72
C PRO A 566 -21.64 13.01 12.86
N ALA A 567 -22.48 13.08 11.82
CA ALA A 567 -23.83 12.50 11.84
C ALA A 567 -23.79 10.96 11.95
N ILE A 568 -22.86 10.31 11.25
CA ILE A 568 -22.66 8.86 11.31
C ILE A 568 -22.05 8.47 12.67
N ALA A 569 -21.07 9.21 13.18
CA ALA A 569 -20.47 8.94 14.48
C ALA A 569 -21.50 9.04 15.61
N GLY A 570 -22.37 10.07 15.57
CA GLY A 570 -23.45 10.26 16.53
C GLY A 570 -24.43 9.09 16.56
N PHE A 571 -24.68 8.44 15.42
CA PHE A 571 -25.51 7.23 15.37
C PHE A 571 -24.93 6.06 16.18
N PHE A 572 -23.60 5.97 16.29
CA PHE A 572 -22.90 4.98 17.12
C PHE A 572 -22.64 5.46 18.56
N GLY A 573 -23.21 6.61 18.97
CA GLY A 573 -23.00 7.19 20.29
C GLY A 573 -21.66 7.94 20.44
N LEU A 574 -20.96 8.22 19.34
CA LEU A 574 -19.74 9.02 19.33
C LEU A 574 -20.09 10.46 18.95
N GLU A 575 -20.11 11.37 19.93
CA GLU A 575 -20.38 12.79 19.73
C GLU A 575 -19.18 13.51 19.09
N LEU A 576 -18.88 13.17 17.84
CA LEU A 576 -17.75 13.72 17.11
C LEU A 576 -18.14 15.05 16.47
N GLU A 577 -17.36 16.10 16.74
CA GLU A 577 -17.50 17.38 16.05
C GLU A 577 -16.29 17.69 15.17
N VAL A 578 -16.51 18.55 14.17
CA VAL A 578 -15.45 19.04 13.29
C VAL A 578 -15.02 20.43 13.75
N ARG A 579 -13.71 20.60 13.99
CA ARG A 579 -13.10 21.87 14.39
C ARG A 579 -12.12 22.31 13.30
N HIS A 580 -12.58 23.18 12.41
CA HIS A 580 -11.74 23.83 11.41
C HIS A 580 -11.50 25.29 11.79
N VAL A 581 -10.25 25.74 11.83
CA VAL A 581 -9.86 27.05 12.38
C VAL A 581 -10.71 28.21 11.86
N THR A 582 -10.93 28.30 10.54
CA THR A 582 -11.73 29.37 9.93
C THR A 582 -13.22 29.29 10.30
N LEU A 583 -13.79 28.09 10.39
CA LEU A 583 -15.20 27.90 10.78
C LEU A 583 -15.39 28.20 12.27
N VAL A 584 -14.45 27.75 13.12
CA VAL A 584 -14.45 28.04 14.56
C VAL A 584 -14.37 29.55 14.78
N MET A 585 -13.48 30.27 14.07
CA MET A 585 -13.40 31.73 14.15
C MET A 585 -14.72 32.41 13.76
N GLY A 586 -15.37 31.95 12.69
CA GLY A 586 -16.69 32.45 12.29
C GLY A 586 -17.76 32.20 13.37
N GLN A 587 -17.80 31.00 13.95
CA GLN A 587 -18.74 30.66 15.02
C GLN A 587 -18.52 31.48 16.29
N LEU A 588 -17.27 31.64 16.72
CA LEU A 588 -16.93 32.48 17.87
C LEU A 588 -17.28 33.95 17.61
N THR A 589 -17.02 34.46 16.41
CA THR A 589 -17.40 35.83 16.04
C THR A 589 -18.91 36.03 16.13
N ALA A 590 -19.68 35.10 15.59
CA ALA A 590 -21.13 35.09 15.70
C ALA A 590 -21.62 35.05 17.16
N ALA A 591 -20.96 34.26 18.03
CA ALA A 591 -21.29 34.20 19.45
C ALA A 591 -20.99 35.52 20.17
N VAL A 592 -19.85 36.15 19.90
CA VAL A 592 -19.50 37.48 20.45
C VAL A 592 -20.52 38.53 20.01
N MET A 593 -20.91 38.54 18.73
CA MET A 593 -21.91 39.49 18.22
C MET A 593 -23.29 39.30 18.86
N ALA A 594 -23.66 38.06 19.23
CA ALA A 594 -24.93 37.78 19.90
C ALA A 594 -24.92 38.07 21.41
N LEU A 595 -23.78 37.89 22.07
CA LEU A 595 -23.63 38.08 23.54
C LEU A 595 -23.24 39.51 23.92
N GLY A 596 -22.72 40.29 22.98
CA GLY A 596 -22.25 41.66 23.22
C GLY A 596 -20.86 41.71 23.88
N TRP A 597 -20.40 42.93 24.17
CA TRP A 597 -18.98 43.15 24.53
C TRP A 597 -18.65 42.68 25.94
N THR A 598 -19.65 42.38 26.76
CA THR A 598 -19.46 41.83 28.11
C THR A 598 -18.82 40.44 28.09
N VAL A 599 -18.89 39.71 26.97
CA VAL A 599 -18.32 38.37 26.84
C VAL A 599 -16.79 38.34 27.02
N TRP A 600 -16.11 39.48 26.83
CA TRP A 600 -14.66 39.63 26.99
C TRP A 600 -14.22 39.48 28.46
N LEU A 601 -15.16 39.67 29.39
CA LEU A 601 -14.95 39.49 30.82
C LEU A 601 -15.08 38.02 31.25
N GLU A 602 -15.65 37.17 30.38
CA GLU A 602 -15.90 35.76 30.70
C GLU A 602 -14.64 34.91 30.46
N PRO A 603 -14.18 34.11 31.44
CA PRO A 603 -13.05 33.21 31.25
C PRO A 603 -13.26 32.18 30.12
N ALA A 604 -14.52 31.77 29.91
CA ALA A 604 -14.91 30.84 28.87
C ALA A 604 -14.57 31.35 27.45
N PHE A 605 -14.66 32.67 27.22
CA PHE A 605 -14.28 33.28 25.95
C PHE A 605 -12.78 33.17 25.69
N TRP A 606 -11.94 33.48 26.67
CA TRP A 606 -10.47 33.40 26.52
C TRP A 606 -9.99 31.96 26.35
N SER A 607 -10.59 31.01 27.05
CA SER A 607 -10.36 29.58 26.83
C SER A 607 -10.75 29.16 25.41
N ALA A 608 -11.90 29.62 24.91
CA ALA A 608 -12.35 29.32 23.55
C ALA A 608 -11.47 29.95 22.47
N LEU A 609 -11.00 31.18 22.69
CA LEU A 609 -10.06 31.86 21.81
C LEU A 609 -8.71 31.15 21.78
N ALA A 610 -8.19 30.74 22.94
CA ALA A 610 -6.94 29.97 23.04
C ALA A 610 -7.05 28.62 22.32
N ALA A 611 -8.18 27.92 22.48
CA ALA A 611 -8.45 26.69 21.74
C ALA A 611 -8.46 26.94 20.23
N MET A 612 -9.18 27.97 19.75
CA MET A 612 -9.24 28.34 18.33
C MET A 612 -7.87 28.59 17.72
N LEU A 613 -6.98 29.30 18.43
CA LEU A 613 -5.61 29.57 17.98
C LEU A 613 -4.78 28.27 17.83
N LEU A 614 -5.10 27.21 18.58
CA LEU A 614 -4.45 25.91 18.47
C LEU A 614 -5.10 24.97 17.44
N VAL A 615 -6.39 25.15 17.12
CA VAL A 615 -7.09 24.33 16.11
C VAL A 615 -6.36 24.36 14.77
N GLY A 616 -6.00 25.54 14.26
CA GLY A 616 -5.30 25.68 12.97
C GLY A 616 -3.98 24.90 12.90
N PRO A 617 -3.05 25.13 13.84
CA PRO A 617 -1.81 24.36 13.96
C PRO A 617 -2.02 22.85 14.07
N ILE A 618 -3.02 22.38 14.81
CA ILE A 618 -3.29 20.93 14.95
C ILE A 618 -3.83 20.34 13.65
N ASN A 619 -4.80 20.99 13.00
CA ASN A 619 -5.32 20.55 11.70
C ASN A 619 -4.19 20.37 10.68
N LEU A 620 -3.32 21.38 10.62
CA LEU A 620 -2.11 21.40 9.79
C LEU A 620 -1.15 20.26 10.16
N ALA A 621 -0.79 20.13 11.43
CA ALA A 621 0.21 19.17 11.89
C ALA A 621 -0.21 17.73 11.63
N VAL A 622 -1.46 17.37 11.93
CA VAL A 622 -1.96 16.00 11.73
C VAL A 622 -2.05 15.66 10.25
N SER A 623 -2.64 16.55 9.43
CA SER A 623 -2.77 16.35 7.99
C SER A 623 -1.39 16.22 7.32
N PHE A 624 -0.46 17.13 7.65
CA PHE A 624 0.91 17.10 7.16
C PHE A 624 1.65 15.82 7.58
N TYR A 625 1.59 15.45 8.86
CA TYR A 625 2.27 14.27 9.38
C TYR A 625 1.84 12.99 8.66
N LEU A 626 0.53 12.81 8.45
CA LEU A 626 -0.01 11.64 7.75
C LEU A 626 0.40 11.62 6.27
N ALA A 627 0.30 12.76 5.58
CA ALA A 627 0.71 12.89 4.18
C ALA A 627 2.22 12.66 4.01
N PHE A 628 3.04 13.25 4.88
CA PHE A 628 4.49 13.10 4.88
C PHE A 628 4.91 11.65 5.16
N ARG A 629 4.29 11.00 6.16
CA ARG A 629 4.55 9.58 6.47
C ARG A 629 4.19 8.66 5.31
N LEU A 630 3.05 8.90 4.66
CA LEU A 630 2.62 8.14 3.49
C LEU A 630 3.63 8.27 2.34
N ALA A 631 4.05 9.51 2.04
CA ALA A 631 5.01 9.80 0.98
C ALA A 631 6.41 9.20 1.28
N LEU A 632 6.89 9.28 2.52
CA LEU A 632 8.15 8.63 2.94
C LEU A 632 8.11 7.12 2.76
N LYS A 633 7.00 6.48 3.17
CA LYS A 633 6.82 5.03 3.03
C LYS A 633 6.73 4.61 1.56
N ALA A 634 6.19 5.46 0.70
CA ALA A 634 6.11 5.20 -0.73
C ALA A 634 7.47 5.29 -1.45
N ARG A 635 8.42 6.08 -0.90
CA ARG A 635 9.73 6.31 -1.52
C ARG A 635 10.92 5.62 -0.81
N SER A 636 10.66 4.73 0.15
CA SER A 636 11.69 3.90 0.82
C SER A 636 12.92 4.68 1.33
N VAL A 637 12.72 5.89 1.85
CA VAL A 637 13.82 6.74 2.37
C VAL A 637 14.42 6.08 3.62
N SER A 638 15.75 5.89 3.64
CA SER A 638 16.48 5.23 4.74
C SER A 638 16.33 5.98 6.07
N ASP A 639 16.32 5.25 7.18
CA ASP A 639 16.15 5.81 8.54
C ASP A 639 17.31 6.73 8.97
N VAL A 640 18.50 6.57 8.37
CA VAL A 640 19.73 7.32 8.67
C VAL A 640 19.61 8.81 8.32
N ASN A 641 18.85 9.17 7.28
CA ASN A 641 18.65 10.58 6.89
C ASN A 641 17.71 11.35 7.83
N ARG A 642 16.92 10.67 8.68
CA ARG A 642 15.92 11.32 9.54
C ARG A 642 16.54 12.16 10.66
N GLN A 643 17.62 11.68 11.28
CA GLN A 643 18.25 12.37 12.41
C GLN A 643 18.94 13.67 11.97
N ARG A 644 19.60 13.68 10.81
CA ARG A 644 20.24 14.88 10.22
C ARG A 644 19.23 15.99 9.93
N ILE A 645 18.08 15.63 9.33
CA ILE A 645 16.99 16.57 9.04
C ILE A 645 16.39 17.14 10.34
N GLN A 646 16.13 16.30 11.33
CA GLN A 646 15.57 16.75 12.61
C GLN A 646 16.52 17.70 13.35
N GLY A 647 17.83 17.43 13.32
CA GLY A 647 18.86 18.32 13.85
C GLY A 647 18.86 19.68 13.17
N ALA A 648 18.87 19.71 11.82
CA ALA A 648 18.90 20.94 11.04
C ALA A 648 17.62 21.80 11.21
N ILE A 649 16.43 21.18 11.26
CA ILE A 649 15.17 21.89 11.54
C ILE A 649 15.19 22.49 12.96
N ARG A 650 15.59 21.72 13.97
CA ARG A 650 15.71 22.22 15.36
C ARG A 650 16.70 23.38 15.46
N HIS A 651 17.80 23.32 14.72
CA HIS A 651 18.78 24.40 14.68
C HIS A 651 18.17 25.69 14.11
N ARG A 652 17.50 25.62 12.94
CA ARG A 652 16.84 26.79 12.34
C ARG A 652 15.74 27.35 13.23
N LEU A 653 14.96 26.50 13.89
CA LEU A 653 13.91 26.94 14.82
C LEU A 653 14.49 27.75 16.00
N ARG A 654 15.69 27.40 16.48
CA ARG A 654 16.36 28.13 17.57
C ARG A 654 17.02 29.44 17.12
N ARG A 655 17.63 29.46 15.94
CA ARG A 655 18.45 30.60 15.45
C ARG A 655 17.68 31.60 14.59
N ALA A 656 16.71 31.14 13.81
CA ALA A 656 15.93 31.97 12.90
C ALA A 656 14.43 31.58 12.92
N PRO A 657 13.75 31.61 14.09
CA PRO A 657 12.33 31.25 14.19
C PRO A 657 11.44 32.13 13.30
N LEU A 658 11.80 33.40 13.12
CA LEU A 658 11.06 34.34 12.27
C LEU A 658 11.06 33.94 10.79
N SER A 659 12.05 33.17 10.33
CA SER A 659 12.10 32.66 8.94
C SER A 659 10.96 31.70 8.61
N PHE A 660 10.33 31.10 9.63
CA PHE A 660 9.14 30.27 9.47
C PHE A 660 7.85 31.11 9.40
N LEU A 661 7.85 32.34 9.90
CA LEU A 661 6.65 33.17 10.00
C LEU A 661 6.58 34.23 8.88
N TRP A 662 7.72 34.84 8.55
CA TRP A 662 7.80 35.96 7.62
C TRP A 662 8.92 35.76 6.59
N PRO A 663 8.78 36.31 5.37
CA PRO A 663 9.87 36.33 4.40
C PRO A 663 11.04 37.14 4.96
N VAL A 664 12.23 36.53 5.01
CA VAL A 664 13.48 37.16 5.45
C VAL A 664 14.37 37.47 4.25
N SER A 665 15.24 38.48 4.37
CA SER A 665 16.14 38.87 3.29
C SER A 665 17.19 37.79 3.00
N ALA A 666 17.63 37.65 1.75
CA ALA A 666 18.62 36.65 1.32
C ALA A 666 19.94 36.66 2.13
N GLN A 667 20.31 37.81 2.72
CA GLN A 667 21.46 37.95 3.62
C GLN A 667 21.25 37.24 4.97
N GLN A 668 20.03 37.25 5.52
CA GLN A 668 19.70 36.58 6.78
C GLN A 668 19.58 35.06 6.61
N GLU A 669 19.13 34.59 5.43
CA GLU A 669 19.14 33.16 5.11
C GLU A 669 20.57 32.64 5.01
N THR A 670 21.45 33.33 4.28
CA THR A 670 22.88 32.97 4.17
C THR A 670 23.58 32.92 5.53
N GLN A 671 23.30 33.86 6.44
CA GLN A 671 23.84 33.82 7.81
C GLN A 671 23.30 32.64 8.64
N ALA A 672 22.01 32.31 8.50
CA ALA A 672 21.43 31.15 9.18
C ALA A 672 22.03 29.83 8.68
N HIS A 673 22.49 29.76 7.43
CA HIS A 673 23.18 28.59 6.85
C HIS A 673 24.63 28.43 7.32
N ALA A 674 25.34 29.54 7.54
CA ALA A 674 26.75 29.52 7.96
C ALA A 674 26.95 28.86 9.34
N ASP A 675 26.01 29.08 10.26
CA ASP A 675 26.05 28.61 11.65
C ASP A 675 25.57 27.16 11.86
N VAL A 676 25.04 26.48 10.84
CA VAL A 676 24.49 25.12 11.02
C VAL A 676 25.61 24.08 11.03
N ASP A 677 25.90 23.53 12.20
CA ASP A 677 26.79 22.37 12.35
C ASP A 677 26.05 21.10 11.88
N ILE A 678 26.32 20.67 10.65
CA ILE A 678 25.73 19.49 10.04
C ILE A 678 26.79 18.41 10.02
N ALA A 679 26.55 17.30 10.73
CA ALA A 679 27.43 16.14 10.73
C ALA A 679 27.79 15.72 9.28
N PRO A 680 29.07 15.43 8.97
CA PRO A 680 29.50 15.01 7.64
C PRO A 680 28.71 13.77 7.18
N PRO A 681 28.51 13.59 5.86
CA PRO A 681 27.88 12.37 5.36
C PRO A 681 28.72 11.16 5.78
N GLU A 682 28.09 10.10 6.31
CA GLU A 682 28.79 8.82 6.52
C GLU A 682 29.18 8.27 5.15
N THR A 683 30.48 8.02 4.98
CA THR A 683 31.02 7.25 3.85
C THR A 683 30.61 5.79 4.05
N HIS A 684 29.48 5.38 3.47
CA HIS A 684 29.15 3.95 3.40
C HIS A 684 29.99 3.30 2.29
N GLU A 685 31.06 2.59 2.67
CA GLU A 685 31.73 1.60 1.83
C GLU A 685 30.90 0.31 1.63
N ASP A 686 29.67 0.24 2.16
CA ASP A 686 28.86 -1.01 2.19
C ASP A 686 27.53 -0.94 1.39
N GLU A 687 27.42 -0.11 0.36
CA GLU A 687 26.31 -0.26 -0.61
C GLU A 687 26.75 -1.24 -1.72
N PRO A 688 26.18 -2.47 -1.81
CA PRO A 688 26.55 -3.38 -2.89
C PRO A 688 26.14 -2.77 -4.24
N PRO A 689 27.00 -2.84 -5.27
CA PRO A 689 26.70 -2.28 -6.56
C PRO A 689 25.74 -3.25 -7.27
N ASP A 690 24.43 -3.08 -7.11
CA ASP A 690 23.51 -3.56 -8.14
C ASP A 690 22.09 -3.03 -7.97
N GLY A 691 21.61 -2.36 -9.01
CA GLY A 691 20.21 -2.04 -9.23
C GLY A 691 19.38 -3.30 -9.50
N ARG A 692 19.08 -4.07 -8.46
CA ARG A 692 18.08 -5.14 -8.52
C ARG A 692 16.74 -4.62 -8.00
N VAL A 693 15.89 -4.26 -8.97
CA VAL A 693 14.47 -3.93 -8.84
C VAL A 693 13.58 -5.16 -9.07
#